data_AF-A0A1L9U2M5-F1
#
_entry.id   AF-A0A1L9U2M5-F1
#
_cell.length_a   1.000
_cell.length_b   1.000
_cell.length_c   1.000
_cell.angle_alpha   90.00
_cell.angle_beta   90.00
_cell.angle_gamma   90.00
#
_symmetry.space_group_name_H-M   'P 1'
#
loop_
_entity.id
_entity.type
_entity.pdbx_description
1 polymer ?
#
loop_
_entity_poly.entity_id
_entity_poly.type
_entity_poly.pdbx_seq_one_letter_code
_entity_poly.pdbx_strand_id
1 'polypeptide(L)'
;METPWTQLGAFGSLAGVLLAFITRSGEIEKHLLRLLSLFTLANIALIFWAPSYLGTTTSTSEIVRRVLLLDGALFTGLFGNIVVYRLFFHRLRSVPGPIAARVSRHYAAYHTVKDAQMHYTIQRLHQQYGDVVRIGIRYPSWFHPSPFIDRHIGPREVSVCRASAIRAIYGPPSRCIKGPWYDQITSENDMKPLFSIRDLKVHSKRRRQWDQAAKGINYYHKSLQEQSKILMEKIREHQGQPMDVTNWINCYAFDVMGHIVLGAELGMLKTGQKMPELQTIDEGQRYIAVAGTMPWIPPLMLRIPGLSAILNPFRHRCHEMFDAKRASMAKGSEPKDIISWLIQAQDNGDPGAPPTDQAIKDDAWFIIAAGSDTTASALINAVYYLATHPGAQAQLQREIDERLPEGTTGLSYDKVKDLPYLTAVINETLRLKPSVLDGLVRVTPPQGLQVDEDLHLPGDVVVSVPTFAIQRDERYWEDGDQFRPERWASIAHPADMPFLPFSRGSYDCVGKSIAWMEMRMALAMLVGEYHIQLADEEQRAFDGKELNNFAMSNIQSFFIMTLKLYGFVHSTCTRRVRTALAEKGLDVEIVPVDLAKGEQKTSSYLNDLQPFGKVPVLQDTETGIQIYESRAIAQYIATKYRGQGTELAPPESDLKAFAYYQQALSIEQSYFDPLVSQIAYEKVFKVRKGHGETDEARVKFLFSQLELTLEGYERVLSKQPYLAGQQVTLADLAHLPYGVFVEQFGFTDLVSKFPHVQKWWEGLKARESWKKVTA
;
A
#
# COMPACT_ATOMS: atom_id res chain seq x y z
N MET A 1 62.06 -35.95 6.45
CA MET A 1 61.94 -34.92 7.50
C MET A 1 60.49 -34.50 7.54
N GLU A 2 59.72 -35.02 8.49
CA GLU A 2 58.34 -34.60 8.71
C GLU A 2 58.36 -33.25 9.41
N THR A 3 58.16 -32.15 8.67
CA THR A 3 57.80 -30.88 9.31
C THR A 3 56.49 -31.14 10.06
N PRO A 4 56.44 -31.06 11.40
CA PRO A 4 55.24 -31.44 12.13
C PRO A 4 54.10 -30.50 11.71
N TRP A 5 52.99 -31.08 11.26
CA TRP A 5 51.83 -30.38 10.67
C TRP A 5 51.27 -29.25 11.51
N THR A 6 51.49 -29.31 12.82
CA THR A 6 51.23 -28.22 13.77
C THR A 6 51.93 -26.92 13.37
N GLN A 7 53.15 -26.99 12.83
CA GLN A 7 53.92 -25.84 12.34
C GLN A 7 53.34 -25.27 11.05
N LEU A 8 52.90 -26.11 10.11
CA LEU A 8 52.27 -25.68 8.85
C LEU A 8 50.89 -25.05 9.09
N GLY A 9 50.06 -25.65 9.96
CA GLY A 9 48.77 -25.08 10.36
C GLY A 9 48.92 -23.78 11.16
N ALA A 10 49.93 -23.70 12.04
CA ALA A 10 50.27 -22.46 12.74
C ALA A 10 50.75 -21.37 11.79
N PHE A 11 51.57 -21.72 10.79
CA PHE A 11 52.03 -20.81 9.75
C PHE A 11 50.87 -20.30 8.88
N GLY A 12 49.96 -21.19 8.45
CA GLY A 12 48.75 -20.81 7.73
C GLY A 12 47.87 -19.86 8.54
N SER A 13 47.65 -20.15 9.82
CA SER A 13 46.87 -19.29 10.70
C SER A 13 47.53 -17.92 10.93
N LEU A 14 48.85 -17.89 11.14
CA LEU A 14 49.62 -16.65 11.29
C LEU A 14 49.62 -15.83 9.99
N ALA A 15 49.75 -16.48 8.84
CA ALA A 15 49.59 -15.84 7.53
C ALA A 15 48.18 -15.26 7.37
N GLY A 16 47.16 -15.94 7.88
CA GLY A 16 45.78 -15.45 7.91
C GLY A 16 45.63 -14.20 8.78
N VAL A 17 46.29 -14.16 9.94
CA VAL A 17 46.35 -12.99 10.84
C VAL A 17 47.11 -11.83 10.19
N LEU A 18 48.24 -12.09 9.54
CA LEU A 18 49.02 -11.07 8.82
C LEU A 18 48.24 -10.53 7.63
N LEU A 19 47.56 -11.40 6.88
CA LEU A 19 46.64 -11.02 5.83
C LEU A 19 45.51 -10.17 6.41
N ALA A 20 44.95 -10.52 7.57
CA ALA A 20 43.98 -9.69 8.28
C ALA A 20 44.54 -8.29 8.61
N PHE A 21 45.83 -8.19 8.92
CA PHE A 21 46.48 -6.91 9.22
C PHE A 21 46.76 -6.06 7.96
N ILE A 22 47.25 -6.68 6.88
CA ILE A 22 47.48 -6.01 5.58
C ILE A 22 46.14 -5.56 4.98
N THR A 23 45.13 -6.40 5.13
CA THR A 23 43.78 -6.10 4.66
C THR A 23 43.16 -4.91 5.42
N ARG A 24 43.53 -4.68 6.69
CA ARG A 24 43.03 -3.52 7.47
C ARG A 24 43.41 -2.16 6.89
N SER A 25 44.44 -2.07 6.05
CA SER A 25 44.96 -0.83 5.47
C SER A 25 44.54 -0.56 4.01
N GLY A 26 43.91 -1.51 3.33
CA GLY A 26 43.68 -1.46 1.88
C GLY A 26 42.26 -1.79 1.43
N GLU A 27 41.88 -1.28 0.26
CA GLU A 27 40.54 -1.45 -0.31
C GLU A 27 40.39 -2.76 -1.11
N ILE A 28 40.46 -3.90 -0.42
CA ILE A 28 40.49 -5.27 -0.98
C ILE A 28 39.38 -5.56 -1.98
N GLU A 29 38.20 -4.98 -1.76
CA GLU A 29 37.00 -5.28 -2.53
C GLU A 29 37.13 -4.84 -4.00
N LYS A 30 37.95 -3.81 -4.29
CA LYS A 30 38.29 -3.38 -5.67
C LYS A 30 39.07 -4.46 -6.40
N HIS A 31 39.85 -5.22 -5.64
CA HIS A 31 40.73 -6.26 -6.12
C HIS A 31 40.18 -7.66 -5.82
N LEU A 32 38.92 -7.80 -5.39
CA LEU A 32 38.39 -9.09 -4.95
C LEU A 32 38.53 -10.17 -6.03
N LEU A 33 38.17 -9.85 -7.29
CA LEU A 33 38.40 -10.77 -8.41
C LEU A 33 39.88 -11.10 -8.59
N ARG A 34 40.77 -10.09 -8.55
CA ARG A 34 42.21 -10.30 -8.71
C ARG A 34 42.77 -11.15 -7.57
N LEU A 35 42.31 -10.94 -6.34
CA LEU A 35 42.72 -11.69 -5.15
C LEU A 35 42.19 -13.12 -5.19
N LEU A 36 40.94 -13.32 -5.62
CA LEU A 36 40.39 -14.66 -5.87
C LEU A 36 41.18 -15.36 -6.97
N SER A 37 41.48 -14.69 -8.08
CA SER A 37 42.31 -15.24 -9.15
C SER A 37 43.71 -15.59 -8.67
N LEU A 38 44.38 -14.69 -7.93
CA LEU A 38 45.70 -14.94 -7.35
C LEU A 38 45.67 -16.09 -6.35
N PHE A 39 44.64 -16.17 -5.51
CA PHE A 39 44.44 -17.27 -4.57
C PHE A 39 44.24 -18.60 -5.29
N THR A 40 43.41 -18.63 -6.34
CA THR A 40 43.20 -19.83 -7.16
C THR A 40 44.47 -20.25 -7.88
N LEU A 41 45.19 -19.30 -8.50
CA LEU A 41 46.47 -19.57 -9.17
C LEU A 41 47.54 -20.05 -8.18
N ALA A 42 47.61 -19.49 -6.99
CA ALA A 42 48.52 -19.93 -5.93
C ALA A 42 48.19 -21.37 -5.51
N ASN A 43 46.91 -21.70 -5.35
CA ASN A 43 46.48 -23.07 -5.04
C ASN A 43 46.82 -24.06 -6.15
N ILE A 44 46.59 -23.70 -7.41
CA ILE A 44 47.00 -24.51 -8.57
C ILE A 44 48.52 -24.73 -8.54
N ALA A 45 49.31 -23.66 -8.36
CA ALA A 45 50.76 -23.75 -8.28
C ALA A 45 51.24 -24.63 -7.11
N LEU A 46 50.60 -24.53 -5.94
CA LEU A 46 50.86 -25.37 -4.77
C LEU A 46 50.59 -26.85 -5.07
N ILE A 47 49.48 -27.18 -5.74
CA ILE A 47 49.15 -28.55 -6.13
C ILE A 47 50.19 -29.12 -7.10
N PHE A 48 50.68 -28.34 -8.06
CA PHE A 48 51.70 -28.77 -9.01
C PHE A 48 53.12 -28.82 -8.41
N TRP A 49 53.43 -27.97 -7.42
CA TRP A 49 54.72 -27.93 -6.74
C TRP A 49 54.85 -29.01 -5.65
N ALA A 50 53.76 -29.33 -4.95
CA ALA A 50 53.76 -30.25 -3.82
C ALA A 50 54.42 -31.63 -4.07
N PRO A 51 54.29 -32.28 -5.24
CA PRO A 51 55.01 -33.53 -5.56
C PRO A 51 56.53 -33.42 -5.48
N SER A 52 57.10 -32.25 -5.80
CA SER A 52 58.56 -32.01 -5.75
C SER A 52 59.10 -31.95 -4.32
N TYR A 53 58.25 -31.62 -3.34
CA TYR A 53 58.61 -31.49 -1.93
C TYR A 53 58.20 -32.71 -1.09
N LEU A 54 57.04 -33.31 -1.39
CA LEU A 54 56.48 -34.46 -0.65
C LEU A 54 56.91 -35.82 -1.20
N GLY A 55 57.61 -35.84 -2.35
CA GLY A 55 58.00 -37.06 -3.05
C GLY A 55 56.93 -37.56 -4.03
N THR A 56 57.38 -38.14 -5.14
CA THR A 56 56.55 -38.58 -6.28
C THR A 56 55.57 -39.72 -5.98
N THR A 57 55.64 -40.31 -4.79
CA THR A 57 54.77 -41.42 -4.34
C THR A 57 53.48 -40.96 -3.65
N THR A 58 53.31 -39.66 -3.42
CA THR A 58 52.10 -39.12 -2.77
C THR A 58 50.95 -39.01 -3.78
N SER A 59 49.76 -39.54 -3.45
CA SER A 59 48.60 -39.46 -4.33
C SER A 59 48.11 -38.01 -4.50
N THR A 60 47.57 -37.70 -5.68
CA THR A 60 46.99 -36.37 -5.97
C THR A 60 45.87 -36.00 -4.98
N SER A 61 45.08 -36.99 -4.54
CA SER A 61 44.03 -36.79 -3.53
C SER A 61 44.59 -36.31 -2.18
N GLU A 62 45.75 -36.83 -1.78
CA GLU A 62 46.40 -36.46 -0.52
C GLU A 62 47.02 -35.05 -0.61
N ILE A 63 47.55 -34.67 -1.76
CA ILE A 63 48.03 -33.30 -2.03
C ILE A 63 46.88 -32.30 -1.94
N VAL A 64 45.77 -32.57 -2.63
CA VAL A 64 44.57 -31.71 -2.60
C VAL A 64 44.04 -31.59 -1.18
N ARG A 65 43.95 -32.70 -0.43
CA ARG A 65 43.54 -32.68 0.98
C ARG A 65 44.44 -31.77 1.83
N ARG A 66 45.76 -31.83 1.63
CA ARG A 66 46.73 -31.00 2.36
C ARG A 66 46.59 -29.51 2.04
N VAL A 67 46.38 -29.17 0.78
CA VAL A 67 46.15 -27.79 0.34
C VAL A 67 44.86 -27.24 0.95
N LEU A 68 43.77 -28.01 0.93
CA LEU A 68 42.50 -27.61 1.56
C LEU A 68 42.63 -27.41 3.08
N LEU A 69 43.45 -28.21 3.77
CA LEU A 69 43.73 -28.01 5.20
C LEU A 69 44.52 -26.73 5.47
N LEU A 70 45.49 -26.39 4.62
CA LEU A 70 46.24 -25.14 4.71
C LEU A 70 45.34 -23.92 4.47
N ASP A 71 44.48 -23.99 3.46
CA ASP A 71 43.45 -22.97 3.20
C ASP A 71 42.51 -22.82 4.40
N GLY A 72 42.05 -23.94 4.97
CA GLY A 72 41.23 -23.95 6.17
C GLY A 72 41.91 -23.24 7.36
N ALA A 73 43.21 -23.49 7.58
CA ALA A 73 43.98 -22.81 8.62
C ALA A 73 44.14 -21.30 8.34
N LEU A 74 44.43 -20.93 7.08
CA LEU A 74 44.52 -19.54 6.63
C LEU A 74 43.21 -18.78 6.90
N PHE A 75 42.09 -19.33 6.46
CA PHE A 75 40.77 -18.72 6.66
C PHE A 75 40.37 -18.68 8.13
N THR A 76 40.70 -19.71 8.91
CA THR A 76 40.46 -19.72 10.37
C THR A 76 41.24 -18.60 11.05
N GLY A 77 42.52 -18.41 10.71
CA GLY A 77 43.33 -17.29 11.23
C GLY A 77 42.79 -15.92 10.81
N LEU A 78 42.42 -15.77 9.53
CA LEU A 78 41.85 -14.53 8.98
C LEU A 78 40.52 -14.18 9.65
N PHE A 79 39.54 -15.08 9.61
CA PHE A 79 38.20 -14.83 10.16
C PHE A 79 38.22 -14.76 11.68
N GLY A 80 39.00 -15.61 12.35
CA GLY A 80 39.18 -15.56 13.81
C GLY A 80 39.74 -14.20 14.27
N ASN A 81 40.78 -13.70 13.60
CA ASN A 81 41.31 -12.36 13.88
C ASN A 81 40.27 -11.25 13.66
N ILE A 82 39.49 -11.35 12.58
CA ILE A 82 38.42 -10.39 12.28
C ILE A 82 37.35 -10.40 13.40
N VAL A 83 36.92 -11.58 13.87
CA VAL A 83 35.93 -11.71 14.96
C VAL A 83 36.47 -11.09 16.25
N VAL A 84 37.68 -11.48 16.68
CA VAL A 84 38.30 -10.96 17.91
C VAL A 84 38.46 -9.44 17.85
N TYR A 85 38.96 -8.90 16.73
CA TYR A 85 39.09 -7.47 16.55
C TYR A 85 37.74 -6.74 16.66
N ARG A 86 36.70 -7.26 15.99
CA ARG A 86 35.37 -6.62 15.92
C ARG A 86 34.63 -6.60 17.25
N LEU A 87 34.85 -7.62 18.08
CA LEU A 87 34.21 -7.73 19.40
C LEU A 87 34.91 -6.88 20.47
N PHE A 88 36.25 -6.87 20.49
CA PHE A 88 37.00 -6.31 21.63
C PHE A 88 37.73 -4.99 21.33
N PHE A 89 38.20 -4.80 20.10
CA PHE A 89 39.11 -3.69 19.73
C PHE A 89 38.48 -2.67 18.78
N HIS A 90 37.26 -2.92 18.30
CA HIS A 90 36.57 -2.02 17.39
C HIS A 90 36.16 -0.71 18.07
N ARG A 91 36.28 0.42 17.38
CA ARG A 91 35.90 1.75 17.90
C ARG A 91 34.44 1.86 18.37
N LEU A 92 33.54 1.08 17.77
CA LEU A 92 32.13 0.95 18.18
C LEU A 92 31.88 -0.15 19.23
N ARG A 93 32.89 -0.56 20.01
CA ARG A 93 32.71 -1.60 21.05
C ARG A 93 31.72 -1.19 22.14
N SER A 94 31.59 0.12 22.40
CA SER A 94 30.66 0.68 23.37
C SER A 94 29.23 0.77 22.87
N VAL A 95 29.01 0.69 21.54
CA VAL A 95 27.66 0.76 20.97
C VAL A 95 26.98 -0.60 21.14
N PRO A 96 25.81 -0.65 21.82
CA PRO A 96 25.09 -1.90 22.06
C PRO A 96 24.46 -2.46 20.78
N GLY A 97 24.03 -3.72 20.81
CA GLY A 97 23.43 -4.43 19.68
C GLY A 97 23.75 -5.92 19.65
N PRO A 98 23.11 -6.73 18.79
CA PRO A 98 23.30 -8.17 18.74
C PRO A 98 24.74 -8.57 18.41
N ILE A 99 25.29 -9.60 19.06
CA ILE A 99 26.66 -10.07 18.82
C ILE A 99 26.88 -10.40 17.33
N ALA A 100 25.90 -11.06 16.69
CA ALA A 100 25.96 -11.37 15.26
C ALA A 100 26.10 -10.09 14.41
N ALA A 101 25.36 -9.02 14.72
CA ALA A 101 25.46 -7.73 14.04
C ALA A 101 26.81 -7.01 14.32
N ARG A 102 27.41 -7.23 15.49
CA ARG A 102 28.78 -6.76 15.82
C ARG A 102 29.88 -7.52 15.08
N VAL A 103 29.59 -8.72 14.56
CA VAL A 103 30.57 -9.55 13.88
C VAL A 103 30.40 -9.50 12.38
N SER A 104 29.17 -9.55 11.85
CA SER A 104 28.93 -9.74 10.42
C SER A 104 27.58 -9.20 9.93
N ARG A 105 27.56 -8.68 8.70
CA ARG A 105 26.32 -8.25 8.02
C ARG A 105 25.47 -9.43 7.53
N HIS A 106 25.96 -10.67 7.67
CA HIS A 106 25.14 -11.87 7.47
C HIS A 106 23.92 -11.89 8.40
N TYR A 107 23.97 -11.17 9.53
CA TYR A 107 22.80 -10.93 10.37
C TYR A 107 21.68 -10.18 9.63
N ALA A 108 22.00 -9.06 8.97
CA ALA A 108 21.03 -8.32 8.17
C ALA A 108 20.56 -9.16 6.97
N ALA A 109 21.48 -9.81 6.26
CA ALA A 109 21.12 -10.71 5.15
C ALA A 109 20.19 -11.85 5.60
N TYR A 110 20.43 -12.44 6.77
CA TYR A 110 19.57 -13.47 7.36
C TYR A 110 18.16 -12.94 7.62
N HIS A 111 18.03 -11.79 8.28
CA HIS A 111 16.71 -11.20 8.55
C HIS A 111 15.99 -10.74 7.27
N THR A 112 16.75 -10.25 6.30
CA THR A 112 16.26 -9.93 4.95
C THR A 112 15.76 -11.18 4.23
N VAL A 113 16.51 -12.30 4.22
CA VAL A 113 16.07 -13.57 3.61
C VAL A 113 14.88 -14.20 4.33
N LYS A 114 14.88 -14.15 5.66
CA LYS A 114 13.93 -14.86 6.51
C LYS A 114 12.56 -14.21 6.49
N ASP A 115 12.49 -12.92 6.82
CA ASP A 115 11.22 -12.24 7.09
C ASP A 115 10.99 -11.08 6.11
N ALA A 116 12.04 -10.49 5.50
CA ALA A 116 11.93 -9.28 4.69
C ALA A 116 11.29 -8.09 5.44
N GLN A 117 11.53 -8.00 6.75
CA GLN A 117 10.93 -7.01 7.65
C GLN A 117 12.03 -6.38 8.54
N MET A 118 13.07 -5.84 7.90
CA MET A 118 14.24 -5.29 8.61
C MET A 118 13.84 -4.11 9.50
N HIS A 119 12.89 -3.28 9.08
CA HIS A 119 12.42 -2.11 9.83
C HIS A 119 11.80 -2.50 11.20
N TYR A 120 10.97 -3.55 11.26
CA TYR A 120 10.47 -4.09 12.54
C TYR A 120 11.59 -4.71 13.38
N THR A 121 12.61 -5.29 12.74
CA THR A 121 13.79 -5.79 13.45
C THR A 121 14.57 -4.64 14.08
N ILE A 122 14.83 -3.56 13.33
CA ILE A 122 15.51 -2.36 13.82
C ILE A 122 14.70 -1.69 14.95
N GLN A 123 13.37 -1.58 14.82
CA GLN A 123 12.49 -1.07 15.87
C GLN A 123 12.62 -1.89 17.17
N ARG A 124 12.55 -3.22 17.10
CA ARG A 124 12.75 -4.11 18.26
C ARG A 124 14.14 -3.97 18.86
N LEU A 125 15.17 -3.78 18.03
CA LEU A 125 16.52 -3.56 18.52
C LEU A 125 16.63 -2.22 19.28
N HIS A 126 15.96 -1.17 18.84
CA HIS A 126 15.91 0.10 19.57
C HIS A 126 15.14 -0.02 20.90
N GLN A 127 14.05 -0.81 20.93
CA GLN A 127 13.34 -1.11 22.17
C GLN A 127 14.22 -1.89 23.17
N GLN A 128 15.10 -2.78 22.68
CA GLN A 128 15.95 -3.62 23.52
C GLN A 128 17.25 -2.93 23.97
N TYR A 129 17.92 -2.20 23.08
CA TYR A 129 19.27 -1.68 23.28
C TYR A 129 19.33 -0.15 23.44
N GLY A 130 18.20 0.55 23.27
CA GLY A 130 18.07 1.99 23.41
C GLY A 130 18.24 2.76 22.09
N ASP A 131 18.50 4.06 22.20
CA ASP A 131 18.48 4.99 21.06
C ASP A 131 19.58 4.77 20.01
N VAL A 132 20.69 4.13 20.39
CA VAL A 132 21.89 4.01 19.55
C VAL A 132 22.27 2.55 19.45
N VAL A 133 22.07 1.96 18.28
CA VAL A 133 22.20 0.51 18.10
C VAL A 133 23.11 0.18 16.94
N ARG A 134 24.01 -0.77 17.17
CA ARG A 134 24.86 -1.36 16.13
C ARG A 134 24.08 -2.39 15.33
N ILE A 135 23.67 -2.00 14.12
CA ILE A 135 22.83 -2.82 13.24
C ILE A 135 23.61 -3.56 12.14
N GLY A 136 24.92 -3.33 12.02
CA GLY A 136 25.77 -4.14 11.14
C GLY A 136 27.03 -3.43 10.64
N ILE A 137 27.63 -4.01 9.59
CA ILE A 137 28.64 -3.51 8.62
C ILE A 137 30.00 -4.24 8.47
N ARG A 138 30.47 -4.23 7.23
CA ARG A 138 31.82 -3.86 6.77
C ARG A 138 31.48 -3.10 5.50
N TYR A 139 31.87 -1.83 5.35
CA TYR A 139 31.68 -1.13 4.09
C TYR A 139 33.02 -0.61 3.61
N PRO A 140 33.22 -0.61 2.30
CA PRO A 140 34.37 0.04 1.71
C PRO A 140 34.19 1.56 1.67
N SER A 141 35.09 2.29 2.30
CA SER A 141 35.22 3.72 2.08
C SER A 141 36.01 3.97 0.80
N TRP A 142 35.37 4.51 -0.24
CA TRP A 142 35.98 4.69 -1.57
C TRP A 142 36.40 6.13 -1.91
N PHE A 143 36.08 7.14 -1.09
CA PHE A 143 36.38 8.55 -1.41
C PHE A 143 36.51 9.41 -0.14
N HIS A 144 37.68 9.38 0.50
CA HIS A 144 38.22 10.53 1.24
C HIS A 144 39.75 10.43 1.35
N PRO A 145 40.53 11.41 0.84
CA PRO A 145 41.97 11.46 1.02
C PRO A 145 42.28 12.11 2.38
N SER A 146 41.98 11.43 3.49
CA SER A 146 42.57 11.79 4.78
C SER A 146 43.64 10.77 5.15
N PRO A 147 44.92 11.18 5.34
CA PRO A 147 46.02 10.27 5.67
C PRO A 147 46.11 9.87 7.15
N PHE A 148 45.24 10.42 8.03
CA PHE A 148 45.48 10.36 9.49
C PHE A 148 44.53 9.50 10.32
N ILE A 149 43.50 8.88 9.75
CA ILE A 149 42.52 8.13 10.56
C ILE A 149 42.28 6.74 9.98
N ASP A 150 42.74 5.76 10.75
CA ASP A 150 42.42 4.34 10.74
C ASP A 150 41.21 3.94 9.83
N ARG A 151 41.54 3.27 8.70
CA ARG A 151 40.64 2.68 7.68
C ARG A 151 40.13 1.26 8.01
N HIS A 152 40.17 0.79 9.26
CA HIS A 152 39.96 -0.62 9.63
C HIS A 152 38.59 -1.26 9.30
N ILE A 153 38.70 -2.48 8.77
CA ILE A 153 37.67 -3.50 8.50
C ILE A 153 36.76 -3.79 9.71
N GLY A 154 35.45 -3.51 9.62
CA GLY A 154 34.45 -3.98 10.59
C GLY A 154 33.10 -3.25 10.58
N PRO A 155 32.12 -3.68 11.42
CA PRO A 155 30.77 -3.12 11.47
C PRO A 155 30.75 -1.75 12.06
N ARG A 156 30.67 -0.78 11.17
CA ARG A 156 30.56 0.63 11.46
C ARG A 156 29.14 1.16 11.26
N GLU A 157 28.07 0.35 11.40
CA GLU A 157 26.69 0.86 11.25
C GLU A 157 26.16 1.17 12.61
N VAL A 158 25.60 2.34 12.71
CA VAL A 158 24.85 2.74 13.87
C VAL A 158 23.52 3.28 13.38
N SER A 159 22.45 2.65 13.83
CA SER A 159 21.11 3.23 13.75
C SER A 159 20.93 4.14 14.96
N VAL A 160 20.47 5.37 14.72
CA VAL A 160 20.26 6.38 15.77
C VAL A 160 18.80 6.83 15.75
N CYS A 161 18.03 6.37 16.73
CA CYS A 161 16.61 6.71 16.91
C CYS A 161 16.46 7.90 17.87
N ARG A 162 16.90 9.09 17.42
CA ARG A 162 16.71 10.37 18.13
C ARG A 162 16.33 11.48 17.15
N ALA A 163 15.45 12.39 17.57
CA ALA A 163 15.09 13.56 16.77
C ALA A 163 16.31 14.47 16.46
N SER A 164 17.21 14.64 17.42
CA SER A 164 18.47 15.42 17.26
C SER A 164 19.34 14.90 16.11
N ALA A 165 19.36 13.57 15.90
CA ALA A 165 20.13 12.91 14.85
C ALA A 165 19.66 13.29 13.45
N ILE A 166 18.38 13.62 13.25
CA ILE A 166 17.85 14.03 11.93
C ILE A 166 18.57 15.30 11.46
N ARG A 167 18.68 16.31 12.33
CA ARG A 167 19.36 17.57 12.01
C ARG A 167 20.87 17.38 11.84
N ALA A 168 21.50 16.55 12.68
CA ALA A 168 22.94 16.31 12.62
C ALA A 168 23.36 15.49 11.39
N ILE A 169 22.58 14.47 11.02
CA ILE A 169 22.91 13.53 9.93
C ILE A 169 22.40 14.03 8.57
N TYR A 170 21.17 14.54 8.50
CA TYR A 170 20.53 14.94 7.25
C TYR A 170 20.34 16.45 7.09
N GLY A 171 20.29 17.21 8.18
CA GLY A 171 19.96 18.64 8.12
C GLY A 171 21.02 19.51 7.42
N PRO A 172 20.70 20.80 7.19
CA PRO A 172 21.64 21.77 6.61
C PRO A 172 23.03 21.86 7.25
N PRO A 173 23.23 21.73 8.59
CA PRO A 173 24.57 21.77 9.19
C PRO A 173 25.37 20.47 9.01
N SER A 174 24.75 19.42 8.47
CA SER A 174 25.38 18.12 8.31
C SER A 174 26.58 18.19 7.38
N ARG A 175 27.69 17.59 7.83
CA ARG A 175 28.88 17.31 7.00
C ARG A 175 28.94 15.86 6.56
N CYS A 176 27.88 15.10 6.79
CA CYS A 176 27.83 13.70 6.43
C CYS A 176 27.65 13.53 4.92
N ILE A 177 28.39 12.59 4.35
CA ILE A 177 28.31 12.25 2.93
C ILE A 177 27.53 10.95 2.73
N LYS A 178 27.08 10.68 1.50
CA LYS A 178 26.41 9.40 1.18
C LYS A 178 27.34 8.21 1.43
N GLY A 179 26.74 7.15 1.98
CA GLY A 179 27.42 5.90 2.28
C GLY A 179 27.85 5.11 1.04
N PRO A 180 28.64 4.04 1.21
CA PRO A 180 29.09 3.21 0.10
C PRO A 180 27.99 2.37 -0.57
N TRP A 181 26.83 2.23 0.08
CA TRP A 181 25.63 1.60 -0.51
C TRP A 181 25.21 2.25 -1.83
N TYR A 182 25.51 3.54 -2.02
CA TYR A 182 25.17 4.29 -3.24
C TYR A 182 26.06 3.94 -4.45
N ASP A 183 27.12 3.16 -4.28
CA ASP A 183 28.02 2.75 -5.38
C ASP A 183 27.61 1.43 -6.07
N GLN A 184 26.40 0.93 -5.81
CA GLN A 184 25.92 -0.36 -6.34
C GLN A 184 25.77 -0.41 -7.88
N ILE A 185 25.57 0.75 -8.52
CA ILE A 185 25.39 0.84 -9.98
C ILE A 185 26.74 0.94 -10.69
N THR A 186 27.60 1.84 -10.22
CA THR A 186 28.98 2.02 -10.71
C THR A 186 29.78 2.76 -9.65
N SER A 187 31.10 2.58 -9.64
CA SER A 187 32.00 3.37 -8.78
C SER A 187 32.42 4.70 -9.40
N GLU A 188 32.24 4.89 -10.71
CA GLU A 188 32.71 6.07 -11.46
C GLU A 188 31.71 7.23 -11.34
N ASN A 189 32.13 8.36 -10.77
CA ASN A 189 31.23 9.48 -10.48
C ASN A 189 30.60 10.12 -11.73
N ASP A 190 31.32 10.11 -12.86
CA ASP A 190 30.86 10.72 -14.11
C ASP A 190 29.76 9.88 -14.80
N MET A 191 29.57 8.63 -14.36
CA MET A 191 28.61 7.67 -14.90
C MET A 191 27.47 7.37 -13.90
N LYS A 192 27.48 8.00 -12.72
CA LYS A 192 26.44 7.78 -11.70
C LYS A 192 25.19 8.60 -11.99
N PRO A 193 23.99 8.06 -11.68
CA PRO A 193 22.82 8.91 -11.56
C PRO A 193 23.00 9.87 -10.37
N LEU A 194 22.32 11.03 -10.40
CA LEU A 194 22.42 12.07 -9.36
C LEU A 194 22.29 11.50 -7.93
N PHE A 195 21.32 10.61 -7.74
CA PHE A 195 21.05 9.96 -6.46
C PHE A 195 22.26 9.22 -5.89
N SER A 196 23.11 8.64 -6.74
CA SER A 196 24.25 7.82 -6.32
C SER A 196 25.54 8.62 -6.11
N ILE A 197 25.58 9.90 -6.51
CA ILE A 197 26.77 10.75 -6.36
C ILE A 197 27.04 11.04 -4.88
N ARG A 198 28.20 10.59 -4.41
CA ARG A 198 28.67 10.75 -3.02
C ARG A 198 29.47 12.02 -2.79
N ASP A 199 30.22 12.48 -3.81
CA ASP A 199 30.95 13.74 -3.74
C ASP A 199 29.96 14.91 -3.70
N LEU A 200 29.97 15.67 -2.61
CA LEU A 200 29.03 16.76 -2.39
C LEU A 200 29.20 17.88 -3.42
N LYS A 201 30.43 18.19 -3.87
CA LYS A 201 30.66 19.25 -4.86
C LYS A 201 30.09 18.86 -6.21
N VAL A 202 30.35 17.63 -6.66
CA VAL A 202 29.81 17.10 -7.91
C VAL A 202 28.28 17.00 -7.83
N HIS A 203 27.75 16.50 -6.72
CA HIS A 203 26.32 16.40 -6.49
C HIS A 203 25.65 17.77 -6.53
N SER A 204 26.12 18.76 -5.77
CA SER A 204 25.56 20.12 -5.74
C SER A 204 25.58 20.77 -7.12
N LYS A 205 26.63 20.52 -7.92
CA LYS A 205 26.73 21.05 -9.29
C LYS A 205 25.66 20.48 -10.20
N ARG A 206 25.47 19.15 -10.19
CA ARG A 206 24.45 18.44 -10.99
C ARG A 206 23.03 18.66 -10.49
N ARG A 207 22.85 18.81 -9.17
CA ARG A 207 21.55 19.06 -8.53
C ARG A 207 20.89 20.33 -9.05
N ARG A 208 21.65 21.36 -9.43
CA ARG A 208 21.10 22.61 -9.99
C ARG A 208 20.30 22.41 -11.27
N GLN A 209 20.80 21.59 -12.20
CA GLN A 209 20.08 21.31 -13.45
C GLN A 209 18.81 20.49 -13.19
N TRP A 210 18.89 19.59 -12.23
CA TRP A 210 17.76 18.83 -11.75
C TRP A 210 16.68 19.68 -11.08
N ASP A 211 17.07 20.62 -10.20
CA ASP A 211 16.12 21.55 -9.56
C ASP A 211 15.48 22.48 -10.60
N GLN A 212 16.19 22.82 -11.68
CA GLN A 212 15.63 23.57 -12.80
C GLN A 212 14.60 22.74 -13.57
N ALA A 213 14.91 21.48 -13.89
CA ALA A 213 13.97 20.57 -14.55
C ALA A 213 12.72 20.35 -13.68
N ALA A 214 12.87 20.13 -12.37
CA ALA A 214 11.76 19.92 -11.44
C ALA A 214 10.82 21.14 -11.30
N LYS A 215 11.28 22.35 -11.63
CA LYS A 215 10.44 23.57 -11.69
C LYS A 215 9.55 23.62 -12.92
N GLY A 216 9.77 22.77 -13.92
CA GLY A 216 8.94 22.61 -15.12
C GLY A 216 7.54 22.02 -14.86
N ILE A 217 7.01 22.14 -13.64
CA ILE A 217 5.78 21.52 -13.15
C ILE A 217 4.57 21.79 -14.05
N ASN A 218 4.50 22.98 -14.65
CA ASN A 218 3.39 23.37 -15.53
C ASN A 218 3.29 22.48 -16.78
N TYR A 219 4.41 21.93 -17.26
CA TYR A 219 4.41 20.99 -18.39
C TYR A 219 3.98 19.58 -17.97
N TYR A 220 4.30 19.18 -16.74
CA TYR A 220 4.02 17.85 -16.20
C TYR A 220 2.56 17.66 -15.80
N HIS A 221 1.90 18.75 -15.38
CA HIS A 221 0.52 18.74 -14.94
C HIS A 221 -0.44 18.15 -15.99
N LYS A 222 -0.21 18.45 -17.27
CA LYS A 222 -1.01 17.91 -18.38
C LYS A 222 -0.89 16.38 -18.49
N SER A 223 0.33 15.85 -18.44
CA SER A 223 0.56 14.40 -18.51
C SER A 223 -0.09 13.68 -17.34
N LEU A 224 0.00 14.25 -16.13
CA LEU A 224 -0.68 13.73 -14.94
C LEU A 224 -2.20 13.72 -15.11
N GLN A 225 -2.80 14.79 -15.61
CA GLN A 225 -4.23 14.84 -15.89
C GLN A 225 -4.66 13.77 -16.90
N GLU A 226 -3.90 13.59 -17.98
CA GLU A 226 -4.19 12.59 -19.02
C GLU A 226 -4.13 11.16 -18.45
N GLN A 227 -3.03 10.81 -17.76
CA GLN A 227 -2.90 9.49 -17.14
C GLN A 227 -3.96 9.23 -16.08
N SER A 228 -4.32 10.28 -15.34
CA SER A 228 -5.37 10.19 -14.33
C SER A 228 -6.74 9.90 -14.93
N LYS A 229 -7.09 10.52 -16.05
CA LYS A 229 -8.35 10.21 -16.76
C LYS A 229 -8.40 8.75 -17.19
N ILE A 230 -7.29 8.22 -17.72
CA ILE A 230 -7.19 6.81 -18.11
C ILE A 230 -7.40 5.91 -16.89
N LEU A 231 -6.78 6.23 -15.75
CA LEU A 231 -6.99 5.48 -14.50
C LEU A 231 -8.47 5.48 -14.09
N MET A 232 -9.13 6.64 -14.10
CA MET A 232 -10.54 6.75 -13.73
C MET A 232 -11.48 6.03 -14.70
N GLU A 233 -11.19 6.07 -16.01
CA GLU A 233 -11.91 5.31 -17.03
C GLU A 233 -11.77 3.80 -16.78
N LYS A 234 -10.55 3.33 -16.48
CA LYS A 234 -10.31 1.93 -16.16
C LYS A 234 -10.98 1.48 -14.89
N ILE A 235 -11.01 2.30 -13.84
CA ILE A 235 -11.80 2.00 -12.63
C ILE A 235 -13.29 1.90 -12.96
N ARG A 236 -13.82 2.81 -13.80
CA ARG A 236 -15.22 2.80 -14.21
C ARG A 236 -15.60 1.55 -15.02
N GLU A 237 -14.69 1.08 -15.89
CA GLU A 237 -14.86 -0.17 -16.65
C GLU A 237 -15.02 -1.40 -15.74
N HIS A 238 -14.49 -1.37 -14.51
CA HIS A 238 -14.65 -2.48 -13.56
C HIS A 238 -16.03 -2.53 -12.90
N GLN A 239 -16.90 -1.52 -13.08
CA GLN A 239 -18.30 -1.53 -12.63
C GLN A 239 -18.51 -1.95 -11.16
N GLY A 240 -17.62 -1.49 -10.26
CA GLY A 240 -17.68 -1.82 -8.84
C GLY A 240 -17.18 -3.22 -8.47
N GLN A 241 -16.64 -3.98 -9.43
CA GLN A 241 -15.98 -5.25 -9.15
C GLN A 241 -14.61 -5.03 -8.47
N PRO A 242 -14.17 -5.98 -7.63
CA PRO A 242 -12.83 -6.02 -7.09
C PRO A 242 -11.73 -5.79 -8.14
N MET A 243 -10.79 -4.89 -7.85
CA MET A 243 -9.62 -4.65 -8.72
C MET A 243 -8.33 -4.55 -7.92
N ASP A 244 -7.22 -5.05 -8.47
CA ASP A 244 -5.91 -4.92 -7.82
C ASP A 244 -5.38 -3.49 -7.92
N VAL A 245 -5.76 -2.66 -6.94
CA VAL A 245 -5.32 -1.27 -6.82
C VAL A 245 -3.79 -1.14 -6.77
N THR A 246 -3.09 -2.14 -6.22
CA THR A 246 -1.62 -2.11 -6.18
C THR A 246 -1.06 -2.14 -7.60
N ASN A 247 -1.50 -3.08 -8.42
CA ASN A 247 -1.04 -3.17 -9.80
C ASN A 247 -1.44 -1.92 -10.60
N TRP A 248 -2.69 -1.45 -10.47
CA TRP A 248 -3.18 -0.27 -11.18
C TRP A 248 -2.45 1.02 -10.79
N ILE A 249 -2.19 1.26 -9.51
CA ILE A 249 -1.43 2.42 -9.03
C ILE A 249 0.04 2.33 -9.45
N ASN A 250 0.65 1.13 -9.45
CA ASN A 250 1.99 0.95 -9.99
C ASN A 250 2.03 1.29 -11.48
N CYS A 251 1.12 0.75 -12.29
CA CYS A 251 1.02 1.08 -13.71
C CYS A 251 0.84 2.59 -13.94
N TYR A 252 -0.02 3.23 -13.14
CA TYR A 252 -0.23 4.68 -13.17
C TYR A 252 1.06 5.46 -12.90
N ALA A 253 1.76 5.16 -11.80
CA ALA A 253 2.97 5.88 -11.40
C ALA A 253 4.10 5.73 -12.42
N PHE A 254 4.27 4.53 -12.98
CA PHE A 254 5.26 4.27 -14.03
C PHE A 254 4.95 5.01 -15.33
N ASP A 255 3.70 5.00 -15.80
CA ASP A 255 3.32 5.76 -17.00
C ASP A 255 3.48 7.27 -16.79
N VAL A 256 3.05 7.80 -15.63
CA VAL A 256 3.25 9.20 -15.25
C VAL A 256 4.73 9.58 -15.32
N MET A 257 5.61 8.79 -14.70
CA MET A 257 7.04 9.06 -14.71
C MET A 257 7.69 8.85 -16.08
N GLY A 258 7.22 7.89 -16.89
CA GLY A 258 7.64 7.74 -18.29
C GLY A 258 7.39 9.02 -19.10
N HIS A 259 6.21 9.62 -18.93
CA HIS A 259 5.86 10.90 -19.56
C HIS A 259 6.66 12.07 -19.00
N ILE A 260 6.77 12.21 -17.68
CA ILE A 260 7.48 13.35 -17.05
C ILE A 260 8.98 13.31 -17.32
N VAL A 261 9.58 12.11 -17.36
CA VAL A 261 11.03 11.95 -17.52
C VAL A 261 11.44 11.93 -18.99
N LEU A 262 10.83 11.07 -19.80
CA LEU A 262 11.23 10.85 -21.19
C LEU A 262 10.26 11.45 -22.22
N GLY A 263 9.08 11.93 -21.80
CA GLY A 263 8.02 12.33 -22.73
C GLY A 263 7.44 11.13 -23.48
N ALA A 264 7.56 9.92 -22.94
CA ALA A 264 7.23 8.68 -23.62
C ALA A 264 6.20 7.86 -22.84
N GLU A 265 5.31 7.20 -23.57
CA GLU A 265 4.31 6.30 -23.03
C GLU A 265 4.91 4.90 -22.82
N LEU A 266 4.79 4.32 -21.62
CA LEU A 266 5.16 2.92 -21.38
C LEU A 266 3.98 1.98 -21.69
N GLY A 267 2.75 2.49 -21.55
CA GLY A 267 1.51 1.82 -21.94
C GLY A 267 0.99 0.83 -20.90
N MET A 268 1.52 0.88 -19.68
CA MET A 268 1.18 -0.05 -18.60
C MET A 268 -0.24 0.16 -18.08
N LEU A 269 -0.68 1.42 -18.01
CA LEU A 269 -2.00 1.79 -17.52
C LEU A 269 -3.10 1.43 -18.52
N LYS A 270 -2.82 1.49 -19.82
CA LYS A 270 -3.80 1.10 -20.86
C LYS A 270 -4.09 -0.40 -20.84
N THR A 271 -3.08 -1.21 -20.60
CA THR A 271 -3.19 -2.68 -20.57
C THR A 271 -3.56 -3.21 -19.19
N GLY A 272 -3.36 -2.42 -18.13
CA GLY A 272 -3.45 -2.88 -16.75
C GLY A 272 -2.35 -3.89 -16.39
N GLN A 273 -1.27 -3.95 -17.16
CA GLN A 273 -0.19 -4.92 -16.97
C GLN A 273 1.16 -4.22 -16.97
N LYS A 274 2.01 -4.59 -15.99
CA LYS A 274 3.40 -4.15 -15.97
C LYS A 274 4.16 -4.64 -17.21
N MET A 275 5.15 -3.86 -17.64
CA MET A 275 6.07 -4.29 -18.70
C MET A 275 6.79 -5.60 -18.31
N PRO A 276 7.06 -6.51 -19.26
CA PRO A 276 7.78 -7.76 -18.97
C PRO A 276 9.12 -7.54 -18.26
N GLU A 277 9.81 -6.46 -18.59
CA GLU A 277 11.09 -6.08 -17.98
C GLU A 277 10.94 -5.72 -16.50
N LEU A 278 9.82 -5.12 -16.10
CA LEU A 278 9.52 -4.82 -14.70
C LEU A 278 9.06 -6.06 -13.95
N GLN A 279 8.24 -6.92 -14.57
CA GLN A 279 7.81 -8.20 -13.99
C GLN A 279 9.02 -9.09 -13.66
N THR A 280 10.01 -9.13 -14.56
CA THR A 280 11.27 -9.87 -14.33
C THR A 280 12.04 -9.34 -13.12
N ILE A 281 11.99 -8.01 -12.90
CA ILE A 281 12.62 -7.39 -11.72
C ILE A 281 11.86 -7.75 -10.44
N ASP A 282 10.53 -7.71 -10.46
CA ASP A 282 9.68 -8.09 -9.33
C ASP A 282 9.97 -9.55 -8.90
N GLU A 283 10.05 -10.48 -9.85
CA GLU A 283 10.41 -11.90 -9.60
C GLU A 283 11.80 -12.07 -8.99
N GLY A 284 12.76 -11.22 -9.40
CA GLY A 284 14.15 -11.26 -8.94
C GLY A 284 14.44 -10.45 -7.67
N GLN A 285 13.47 -9.67 -7.17
CA GLN A 285 13.73 -8.62 -6.19
C GLN A 285 14.25 -9.14 -4.86
N ARG A 286 13.82 -10.35 -4.43
CA ARG A 286 14.36 -11.02 -3.23
C ARG A 286 15.87 -11.24 -3.31
N TYR A 287 16.37 -11.67 -4.46
CA TYR A 287 17.81 -11.84 -4.66
C TYR A 287 18.53 -10.51 -4.73
N ILE A 288 17.93 -9.52 -5.41
CA ILE A 288 18.50 -8.18 -5.56
C ILE A 288 18.67 -7.51 -4.20
N ALA A 289 17.68 -7.50 -3.31
CA ALA A 289 17.88 -6.82 -2.02
C ALA A 289 18.71 -7.64 -1.01
N VAL A 290 18.80 -8.98 -1.13
CA VAL A 290 19.83 -9.75 -0.41
C VAL A 290 21.22 -9.35 -0.89
N ALA A 291 21.45 -9.27 -2.20
CA ALA A 291 22.70 -8.77 -2.77
C ALA A 291 22.96 -7.31 -2.39
N GLY A 292 21.91 -6.49 -2.29
CA GLY A 292 21.96 -5.10 -1.82
C GLY A 292 22.34 -4.95 -0.34
N THR A 293 22.10 -5.98 0.49
CA THR A 293 22.70 -6.04 1.84
C THR A 293 24.21 -6.24 1.79
N MET A 294 24.79 -6.66 0.66
CA MET A 294 26.22 -6.89 0.49
C MET A 294 26.77 -6.05 -0.68
N PRO A 295 27.05 -4.76 -0.46
CA PRO A 295 27.37 -3.79 -1.52
C PRO A 295 28.60 -4.08 -2.39
N TRP A 296 29.42 -5.05 -2.00
CA TRP A 296 30.54 -5.52 -2.83
C TRP A 296 30.09 -6.54 -3.88
N ILE A 297 28.91 -7.15 -3.74
CA ILE A 297 28.34 -8.12 -4.70
C ILE A 297 27.83 -7.43 -5.98
N PRO A 298 27.00 -6.37 -5.94
CA PRO A 298 26.48 -5.79 -7.19
C PRO A 298 27.57 -5.26 -8.13
N PRO A 299 28.58 -4.47 -7.69
CA PRO A 299 29.67 -4.03 -8.56
C PRO A 299 30.52 -5.18 -9.10
N LEU A 300 30.59 -6.31 -8.38
CA LEU A 300 31.27 -7.53 -8.83
C LEU A 300 30.51 -8.20 -9.97
N MET A 301 29.19 -8.35 -9.82
CA MET A 301 28.31 -8.92 -10.84
C MET A 301 28.28 -8.07 -12.11
N LEU A 302 28.18 -6.74 -11.96
CA LEU A 302 28.12 -5.81 -13.09
C LEU A 302 29.42 -5.74 -13.93
N ARG A 303 30.54 -6.26 -13.42
CA ARG A 303 31.80 -6.38 -14.19
C ARG A 303 31.83 -7.59 -15.14
N ILE A 304 30.88 -8.51 -15.02
CA ILE A 304 30.78 -9.68 -15.91
C ILE A 304 30.03 -9.23 -17.19
N PRO A 305 30.64 -9.33 -18.39
CA PRO A 305 30.00 -8.91 -19.64
C PRO A 305 28.65 -9.62 -19.87
N GLY A 306 27.64 -8.89 -20.33
CA GLY A 306 26.28 -9.41 -20.58
C GLY A 306 25.42 -9.59 -19.32
N LEU A 307 26.02 -9.81 -18.15
CA LEU A 307 25.28 -10.05 -16.92
C LEU A 307 24.47 -8.82 -16.47
N SER A 308 24.94 -7.60 -16.75
CA SER A 308 24.19 -6.38 -16.42
C SER A 308 22.86 -6.26 -17.18
N ALA A 309 22.76 -6.77 -18.41
CA ALA A 309 21.52 -6.69 -19.20
C ALA A 309 20.49 -7.72 -18.70
N ILE A 310 20.96 -8.88 -18.25
CA ILE A 310 20.14 -9.93 -17.65
C ILE A 310 19.64 -9.50 -16.26
N LEU A 311 20.49 -8.85 -15.47
CA LEU A 311 20.15 -8.44 -14.09
C LEU A 311 19.28 -7.17 -14.02
N ASN A 312 19.17 -6.39 -15.10
CA ASN A 312 18.39 -5.15 -15.09
C ASN A 312 17.80 -4.82 -16.48
N PRO A 313 16.81 -5.61 -16.95
CA PRO A 313 16.21 -5.44 -18.27
C PRO A 313 15.50 -4.08 -18.44
N PHE A 314 14.89 -3.56 -17.37
CA PHE A 314 14.21 -2.25 -17.41
C PHE A 314 15.19 -1.10 -17.69
N ARG A 315 16.39 -1.13 -17.10
CA ARG A 315 17.45 -0.17 -17.39
C ARG A 315 17.78 -0.14 -18.89
N HIS A 316 17.91 -1.32 -19.52
CA HIS A 316 18.19 -1.40 -20.95
C HIS A 316 17.05 -0.78 -21.77
N ARG A 317 15.81 -1.10 -21.43
CA ARG A 317 14.64 -0.55 -22.14
C ARG A 317 14.56 0.97 -22.06
N CYS A 318 14.81 1.56 -20.89
CA CYS A 318 14.90 3.02 -20.75
C CYS A 318 16.05 3.63 -21.56
N HIS A 319 17.18 2.92 -21.70
CA HIS A 319 18.30 3.39 -22.54
C HIS A 319 17.90 3.44 -24.03
N GLU A 320 17.15 2.46 -24.53
CA GLU A 320 16.63 2.47 -25.91
C GLU A 320 15.65 3.63 -26.14
N MET A 321 14.75 3.87 -25.18
CA MET A 321 13.81 4.98 -25.24
C MET A 321 14.52 6.34 -25.25
N PHE A 322 15.59 6.47 -24.45
CA PHE A 322 16.46 7.64 -24.49
C PHE A 322 17.12 7.79 -25.88
N ASP A 323 17.66 6.71 -26.45
CA ASP A 323 18.33 6.77 -27.76
C ASP A 323 17.37 7.24 -28.86
N ALA A 324 16.14 6.72 -28.87
CA ALA A 324 15.09 7.16 -29.79
C ALA A 324 14.73 8.65 -29.59
N LYS A 325 14.67 9.12 -28.34
CA LYS A 325 14.43 10.52 -28.02
C LYS A 325 15.59 11.41 -28.48
N ARG A 326 16.83 11.02 -28.17
CA ARG A 326 18.04 11.76 -28.54
C ARG A 326 18.18 11.90 -30.05
N ALA A 327 17.79 10.86 -30.81
CA ALA A 327 17.78 10.88 -32.27
C ALA A 327 16.68 11.77 -32.88
N SER A 328 15.54 11.93 -32.21
CA SER A 328 14.39 12.71 -32.72
C SER A 328 14.38 14.17 -32.24
N MET A 329 15.04 14.49 -31.13
CA MET A 329 15.05 15.83 -30.56
C MET A 329 15.99 16.77 -31.33
N ALA A 330 15.43 17.82 -31.95
CA ALA A 330 16.22 18.87 -32.57
C ALA A 330 16.96 19.71 -31.51
N LYS A 331 18.22 20.06 -31.80
CA LYS A 331 19.03 20.93 -30.94
C LYS A 331 18.36 22.30 -30.77
N GLY A 332 18.22 22.76 -29.53
CA GLY A 332 17.57 24.03 -29.21
C GLY A 332 16.03 23.98 -29.12
N SER A 333 15.42 22.80 -29.21
CA SER A 333 13.99 22.63 -28.92
C SER A 333 13.65 22.99 -27.47
N GLU A 334 12.43 23.49 -27.26
CA GLU A 334 11.92 23.80 -25.92
C GLU A 334 11.78 22.50 -25.10
N PRO A 335 12.38 22.42 -23.90
CA PRO A 335 12.35 21.20 -23.10
C PRO A 335 10.97 20.98 -22.45
N LYS A 336 10.36 19.82 -22.73
CA LYS A 336 9.00 19.48 -22.24
C LYS A 336 8.99 18.42 -21.13
N ASP A 337 10.12 17.77 -20.91
CA ASP A 337 10.32 16.69 -19.94
C ASP A 337 11.73 16.80 -19.34
N ILE A 338 11.95 16.12 -18.23
CA ILE A 338 13.18 16.23 -17.44
C ILE A 338 14.43 15.93 -18.28
N ILE A 339 14.39 14.89 -19.11
CA ILE A 339 15.56 14.50 -19.91
C ILE A 339 15.84 15.51 -21.01
N SER A 340 14.82 16.14 -21.60
CA SER A 340 15.02 17.25 -22.53
C SER A 340 15.75 18.44 -21.87
N TRP A 341 15.49 18.75 -20.59
CA TRP A 341 16.25 19.75 -19.84
C TRP A 341 17.73 19.37 -19.69
N LEU A 342 18.01 18.10 -19.35
CA LEU A 342 19.39 17.62 -19.17
C LEU A 342 20.17 17.56 -20.49
N ILE A 343 19.51 17.11 -21.57
CA ILE A 343 20.05 17.12 -22.92
C ILE A 343 20.42 18.55 -23.32
N GLN A 344 19.51 19.51 -23.13
CA GLN A 344 19.75 20.91 -23.46
C GLN A 344 20.92 21.48 -22.65
N ALA A 345 20.98 21.20 -21.34
CA ALA A 345 22.08 21.62 -20.49
C ALA A 345 23.43 21.06 -20.97
N GLN A 346 23.47 19.79 -21.38
CA GLN A 346 24.67 19.16 -21.94
C GLN A 346 25.06 19.79 -23.28
N ASP A 347 24.11 19.97 -24.19
CA ASP A 347 24.33 20.55 -25.52
C ASP A 347 24.81 22.01 -25.46
N ASN A 348 24.45 22.73 -24.40
CA ASN A 348 24.90 24.09 -24.09
C ASN A 348 26.25 24.13 -23.34
N GLY A 349 26.83 22.98 -22.99
CA GLY A 349 28.08 22.89 -22.25
C GLY A 349 27.97 23.36 -20.79
N ASP A 350 26.77 23.25 -20.18
CA ASP A 350 26.57 23.67 -18.79
C ASP A 350 27.44 22.82 -17.86
N PRO A 351 28.25 23.44 -16.98
CA PRO A 351 29.12 22.71 -16.08
C PRO A 351 28.37 21.71 -15.16
N GLY A 352 27.10 21.96 -14.85
CA GLY A 352 26.23 21.11 -14.04
C GLY A 352 25.46 20.05 -14.82
N ALA A 353 25.60 19.96 -16.15
CA ALA A 353 24.98 18.90 -16.92
C ALA A 353 25.64 17.54 -16.64
N PRO A 354 24.93 16.42 -16.87
CA PRO A 354 25.55 15.11 -16.93
C PRO A 354 26.63 15.08 -18.04
N PRO A 355 27.84 14.55 -17.77
CA PRO A 355 28.99 14.73 -18.66
C PRO A 355 28.91 13.90 -19.95
N THR A 356 28.08 12.85 -19.98
CA THR A 356 27.94 11.94 -21.12
C THR A 356 26.48 11.56 -21.33
N ASP A 357 26.11 11.16 -22.54
CA ASP A 357 24.77 10.59 -22.83
C ASP A 357 24.50 9.36 -21.96
N GLN A 358 25.53 8.56 -21.66
CA GLN A 358 25.39 7.42 -20.76
C GLN A 358 24.99 7.84 -19.33
N ALA A 359 25.51 8.97 -18.85
CA ALA A 359 25.11 9.53 -17.55
C ALA A 359 23.65 10.02 -17.57
N ILE A 360 23.16 10.55 -18.69
CA ILE A 360 21.76 10.94 -18.85
C ILE A 360 20.84 9.72 -18.91
N LYS A 361 21.24 8.68 -19.67
CA LYS A 361 20.56 7.38 -19.72
C LYS A 361 20.42 6.77 -18.32
N ASP A 362 21.49 6.83 -17.52
CA ASP A 362 21.50 6.31 -16.15
C ASP A 362 20.68 7.16 -15.18
N ASP A 363 20.62 8.47 -15.38
CA ASP A 363 19.68 9.36 -14.69
C ASP A 363 18.22 9.02 -15.05
N ALA A 364 17.91 8.75 -16.32
CA ALA A 364 16.56 8.51 -16.82
C ALA A 364 15.91 7.27 -16.20
N TRP A 365 16.54 6.09 -16.33
CA TRP A 365 15.96 4.86 -15.79
C TRP A 365 15.83 4.93 -14.27
N PHE A 366 16.85 5.50 -13.58
CA PHE A 366 16.88 5.53 -12.13
C PHE A 366 15.73 6.37 -11.59
N ILE A 367 15.39 7.47 -12.27
CA ILE A 367 14.37 8.41 -11.78
C ILE A 367 12.97 7.97 -12.15
N ILE A 368 12.80 7.27 -13.29
CA ILE A 368 11.54 6.58 -13.56
C ILE A 368 11.31 5.53 -12.46
N ALA A 369 12.28 4.65 -12.19
CA ALA A 369 12.12 3.63 -11.14
C ALA A 369 11.89 4.25 -9.75
N ALA A 370 12.78 5.16 -9.31
CA ALA A 370 12.72 5.74 -7.97
C ALA A 370 11.48 6.61 -7.74
N GLY A 371 11.04 7.37 -8.75
CA GLY A 371 9.83 8.18 -8.66
C GLY A 371 8.57 7.33 -8.63
N SER A 372 8.50 6.31 -9.49
CA SER A 372 7.30 5.47 -9.61
C SER A 372 7.08 4.60 -8.37
N ASP A 373 8.10 3.85 -7.95
CA ASP A 373 7.97 2.90 -6.84
C ASP A 373 7.63 3.61 -5.51
N THR A 374 8.25 4.77 -5.26
CA THR A 374 8.04 5.50 -4.01
C THR A 374 6.69 6.20 -3.94
N THR A 375 6.22 6.79 -5.04
CA THR A 375 4.89 7.42 -5.11
C THR A 375 3.77 6.37 -5.14
N ALA A 376 3.93 5.29 -5.91
CA ALA A 376 2.96 4.20 -5.95
C ALA A 376 2.74 3.61 -4.56
N SER A 377 3.84 3.35 -3.83
CA SER A 377 3.78 2.93 -2.43
C SER A 377 2.99 3.88 -1.53
N ALA A 378 3.29 5.18 -1.60
CA ALA A 378 2.61 6.16 -0.77
C ALA A 378 1.11 6.19 -1.07
N LEU A 379 0.74 6.11 -2.35
CA LEU A 379 -0.64 6.06 -2.80
C LEU A 379 -1.36 4.78 -2.37
N ILE A 380 -0.75 3.61 -2.55
CA ILE A 380 -1.30 2.32 -2.13
C ILE A 380 -1.57 2.31 -0.63
N ASN A 381 -0.60 2.78 0.17
CA ASN A 381 -0.76 2.88 1.62
C ASN A 381 -1.85 3.90 2.01
N ALA A 382 -1.95 5.04 1.31
CA ALA A 382 -2.98 6.04 1.58
C ALA A 382 -4.38 5.48 1.29
N VAL A 383 -4.55 4.79 0.16
CA VAL A 383 -5.80 4.12 -0.21
C VAL A 383 -6.16 3.06 0.83
N TYR A 384 -5.19 2.27 1.29
CA TYR A 384 -5.40 1.29 2.37
C TYR A 384 -5.88 1.93 3.67
N TYR A 385 -5.21 3.00 4.13
CA TYR A 385 -5.61 3.67 5.37
C TYR A 385 -6.99 4.33 5.26
N LEU A 386 -7.31 4.93 4.12
CA LEU A 386 -8.64 5.50 3.86
C LEU A 386 -9.73 4.41 3.80
N ALA A 387 -9.43 3.24 3.23
CA ALA A 387 -10.36 2.11 3.18
C ALA A 387 -10.63 1.50 4.56
N THR A 388 -9.64 1.52 5.46
CA THR A 388 -9.76 1.00 6.83
C THR A 388 -10.28 2.02 7.84
N HIS A 389 -10.27 3.31 7.49
CA HIS A 389 -10.73 4.40 8.34
C HIS A 389 -11.83 5.21 7.62
N PRO A 390 -13.07 4.68 7.56
CA PRO A 390 -14.16 5.30 6.79
C PRO A 390 -14.49 6.73 7.27
N GLY A 391 -14.32 7.03 8.55
CA GLY A 391 -14.47 8.39 9.08
C GLY A 391 -13.47 9.38 8.47
N ALA A 392 -12.21 8.97 8.33
CA ALA A 392 -11.18 9.79 7.68
C ALA A 392 -11.45 9.96 6.19
N GLN A 393 -11.93 8.90 5.52
CA GLN A 393 -12.33 8.97 4.11
C GLN A 393 -13.50 9.92 3.89
N ALA A 394 -14.55 9.83 4.70
CA ALA A 394 -15.71 10.72 4.62
C ALA A 394 -15.37 12.18 4.91
N GLN A 395 -14.38 12.45 5.77
CA GLN A 395 -13.88 13.80 5.99
C GLN A 395 -13.09 14.34 4.80
N LEU A 396 -12.23 13.50 4.19
CA LEU A 396 -11.49 13.87 2.98
C LEU A 396 -12.43 14.12 1.80
N GLN A 397 -13.44 13.25 1.62
CA GLN A 397 -14.43 13.40 0.57
C GLN A 397 -15.21 14.71 0.72
N ARG A 398 -15.65 15.07 1.94
CA ARG A 398 -16.28 16.38 2.20
C ARG A 398 -15.40 17.56 1.82
N GLU A 399 -14.12 17.54 2.19
CA GLU A 399 -13.18 18.62 1.82
C GLU A 399 -13.01 18.74 0.30
N ILE A 400 -12.97 17.61 -0.41
CA ILE A 400 -12.85 17.57 -1.87
C ILE A 400 -14.15 18.10 -2.52
N ASP A 401 -15.32 17.64 -2.08
CA ASP A 401 -16.62 18.02 -2.63
C ASP A 401 -16.91 19.52 -2.43
N GLU A 402 -16.55 20.07 -1.26
CA GLU A 402 -16.64 21.51 -0.98
C GLU A 402 -15.76 22.34 -1.91
N ARG A 403 -14.56 21.82 -2.24
CA ARG A 403 -13.63 22.50 -3.14
C ARG A 403 -14.00 22.34 -4.61
N LEU A 404 -14.66 21.24 -4.96
CA LEU A 404 -14.98 20.79 -6.31
C LEU A 404 -16.48 20.45 -6.45
N PRO A 405 -17.38 21.44 -6.39
CA PRO A 405 -18.83 21.19 -6.43
C PRO A 405 -19.31 20.62 -7.77
N GLU A 406 -18.53 20.79 -8.85
CA GLU A 406 -18.79 20.23 -10.18
C GLU A 406 -18.20 18.82 -10.35
N GLY A 407 -17.68 18.25 -9.27
CA GLY A 407 -16.92 17.00 -9.27
C GLY A 407 -15.48 17.17 -9.75
N THR A 408 -14.84 16.05 -10.06
CA THR A 408 -13.42 15.94 -10.47
C THR A 408 -13.18 16.33 -11.94
N THR A 409 -14.23 16.65 -12.69
CA THR A 409 -14.15 17.03 -14.11
C THR A 409 -13.34 18.33 -14.24
N GLY A 410 -12.14 18.24 -14.83
CA GLY A 410 -11.23 19.38 -14.94
C GLY A 410 -10.42 19.67 -13.66
N LEU A 411 -10.18 18.65 -12.83
CA LEU A 411 -9.27 18.73 -11.70
C LEU A 411 -7.89 19.24 -12.13
N SER A 412 -7.40 20.29 -11.48
CA SER A 412 -6.03 20.77 -11.64
C SER A 412 -5.28 20.75 -10.32
N TYR A 413 -3.95 20.73 -10.38
CA TYR A 413 -3.11 20.72 -9.19
C TYR A 413 -3.35 21.97 -8.32
N ASP A 414 -3.56 23.13 -8.96
CA ASP A 414 -3.85 24.39 -8.27
C ASP A 414 -5.14 24.36 -7.45
N LYS A 415 -6.12 23.51 -7.78
CA LYS A 415 -7.34 23.38 -6.99
C LYS A 415 -7.14 22.58 -5.70
N VAL A 416 -6.19 21.63 -5.70
CA VAL A 416 -6.00 20.66 -4.59
C VAL A 416 -4.73 20.86 -3.78
N LYS A 417 -3.77 21.66 -4.25
CA LYS A 417 -2.47 21.85 -3.59
C LYS A 417 -2.55 22.44 -2.18
N ASP A 418 -3.62 23.18 -1.89
CA ASP A 418 -3.82 23.92 -0.63
C ASP A 418 -4.88 23.25 0.29
N LEU A 419 -5.31 22.03 -0.01
CA LEU A 419 -6.26 21.29 0.81
C LEU A 419 -5.57 20.75 2.10
N PRO A 420 -5.97 21.23 3.29
CA PRO A 420 -5.28 20.89 4.53
C PRO A 420 -5.49 19.43 4.93
N TYR A 421 -6.70 18.89 4.85
CA TYR A 421 -6.98 17.53 5.28
C TYR A 421 -6.43 16.48 4.29
N LEU A 422 -6.48 16.73 2.98
CA LEU A 422 -5.76 15.94 1.97
C LEU A 422 -4.26 15.89 2.27
N THR A 423 -3.66 17.03 2.62
CA THR A 423 -2.24 17.08 2.99
C THR A 423 -1.98 16.32 4.30
N ALA A 424 -2.90 16.39 5.27
CA ALA A 424 -2.81 15.65 6.52
C ALA A 424 -2.90 14.13 6.31
N VAL A 425 -3.78 13.65 5.44
CA VAL A 425 -3.91 12.23 5.07
C VAL A 425 -2.62 11.72 4.42
N ILE A 426 -2.05 12.46 3.48
CA ILE A 426 -0.77 12.10 2.84
C ILE A 426 0.36 12.08 3.88
N ASN A 427 0.45 13.11 4.73
CA ASN A 427 1.48 13.18 5.76
C ASN A 427 1.35 12.04 6.78
N GLU A 428 0.14 11.73 7.23
CA GLU A 428 -0.09 10.63 8.18
C GLU A 428 0.22 9.28 7.56
N THR A 429 -0.14 9.10 6.29
CA THR A 429 0.25 7.93 5.51
C THR A 429 1.77 7.79 5.46
N LEU A 430 2.50 8.85 5.10
CA LEU A 430 3.96 8.82 5.01
C LEU A 430 4.66 8.73 6.38
N ARG A 431 3.96 9.12 7.46
CA ARG A 431 4.44 8.98 8.84
C ARG A 431 4.43 7.52 9.25
N LEU A 432 3.31 6.84 9.04
CA LEU A 432 3.16 5.42 9.31
C LEU A 432 3.88 4.57 8.25
N LYS A 433 3.69 4.77 6.96
CA LYS A 433 4.34 3.95 5.93
C LYS A 433 5.24 4.83 5.05
N PRO A 434 6.41 5.24 5.56
CA PRO A 434 7.37 5.94 4.72
C PRO A 434 7.89 4.98 3.65
N SER A 435 7.97 5.44 2.39
CA SER A 435 8.48 4.63 1.28
C SER A 435 9.95 4.18 1.48
N VAL A 436 10.69 4.84 2.38
CA VAL A 436 12.03 4.45 2.82
C VAL A 436 12.02 4.18 4.34
N LEU A 437 11.82 2.91 4.70
CA LEU A 437 11.57 2.46 6.08
C LEU A 437 12.82 2.51 6.98
N ASP A 438 13.96 2.01 6.51
CA ASP A 438 15.18 1.81 7.31
C ASP A 438 16.04 3.09 7.48
N GLY A 439 15.72 4.15 6.73
CA GLY A 439 16.49 5.39 6.69
C GLY A 439 17.62 5.42 5.66
N LEU A 440 18.09 6.63 5.33
CA LEU A 440 19.13 6.84 4.32
C LEU A 440 20.52 6.78 4.95
N VAL A 441 21.40 5.90 4.45
CA VAL A 441 22.74 5.74 5.02
C VAL A 441 23.65 6.94 4.71
N ARG A 442 24.37 7.42 5.71
CA ARG A 442 25.36 8.49 5.63
C ARG A 442 26.66 8.08 6.31
N VAL A 443 27.76 8.78 6.04
CA VAL A 443 29.04 8.58 6.73
C VAL A 443 29.37 9.81 7.56
N THR A 444 29.72 9.62 8.83
CA THR A 444 30.21 10.70 9.69
C THR A 444 31.54 11.25 9.17
N PRO A 445 31.81 12.55 9.31
CA PRO A 445 33.09 13.11 8.90
C PRO A 445 34.24 12.54 9.75
N PRO A 446 35.51 12.63 9.31
CA PRO A 446 36.64 11.99 9.99
C PRO A 446 36.83 12.43 11.45
N GLN A 447 36.48 13.68 11.78
CA GLN A 447 36.52 14.21 13.15
C GLN A 447 35.37 13.74 14.07
N GLY A 448 34.47 12.88 13.58
CA GLY A 448 33.27 12.48 14.31
C GLY A 448 32.09 13.44 14.13
N LEU A 449 30.93 13.05 14.65
CA LEU A 449 29.68 13.79 14.56
C LEU A 449 29.10 13.98 15.97
N GLN A 450 28.97 15.24 16.39
CA GLN A 450 28.17 15.58 17.56
C GLN A 450 26.69 15.56 17.18
N VAL A 451 25.90 14.71 17.83
CA VAL A 451 24.46 14.58 17.58
C VAL A 451 23.65 15.47 18.51
N ASP A 452 23.93 15.39 19.81
CA ASP A 452 23.38 16.22 20.89
C ASP A 452 24.42 16.32 22.02
N GLU A 453 24.07 16.87 23.19
CA GLU A 453 25.01 17.06 24.31
C GLU A 453 25.62 15.74 24.81
N ASP A 454 24.84 14.65 24.78
CA ASP A 454 25.22 13.36 25.36
C ASP A 454 25.72 12.34 24.33
N LEU A 455 25.56 12.62 23.03
CA LEU A 455 25.88 11.67 21.96
C LEU A 455 26.92 12.22 20.97
N HIS A 456 28.12 11.66 21.04
CA HIS A 456 29.18 11.82 20.06
C HIS A 456 29.43 10.52 19.29
N LEU A 457 29.31 10.56 17.96
CA LEU A 457 29.58 9.42 17.09
C LEU A 457 31.00 9.53 16.51
N PRO A 458 31.82 8.45 16.55
CA PRO A 458 33.15 8.45 15.97
C PRO A 458 33.15 8.75 14.47
N GLY A 459 34.31 9.18 13.97
CA GLY A 459 34.53 9.43 12.54
C GLY A 459 34.52 8.17 11.69
N ASP A 460 34.15 8.34 10.41
CA ASP A 460 34.08 7.30 9.39
C ASP A 460 33.15 6.13 9.76
N VAL A 461 32.03 6.46 10.42
CA VAL A 461 30.96 5.55 10.82
C VAL A 461 29.78 5.75 9.90
N VAL A 462 29.16 4.65 9.47
CA VAL A 462 27.91 4.69 8.71
C VAL A 462 26.76 4.84 9.68
N VAL A 463 25.93 5.84 9.44
CA VAL A 463 24.83 6.22 10.33
C VAL A 463 23.54 6.37 9.54
N SER A 464 22.43 6.00 10.15
CA SER A 464 21.08 6.27 9.64
C SER A 464 20.12 6.52 10.80
N VAL A 465 19.04 7.26 10.52
CA VAL A 465 17.88 7.35 11.42
C VAL A 465 16.82 6.39 10.89
N PRO A 466 16.32 5.43 11.68
CA PRO A 466 15.31 4.49 11.23
C PRO A 466 13.95 5.19 11.06
N THR A 467 13.63 5.61 9.84
CA THR A 467 12.43 6.43 9.53
C THR A 467 11.15 5.81 10.08
N PHE A 468 10.96 4.50 9.87
CA PHE A 468 9.78 3.78 10.35
C PHE A 468 9.60 3.84 11.87
N ALA A 469 10.71 3.67 12.62
CA ALA A 469 10.69 3.66 14.08
C ALA A 469 10.55 5.07 14.65
N ILE A 470 11.33 6.04 14.18
CA ILE A 470 11.32 7.41 14.73
C ILE A 470 9.98 8.14 14.47
N GLN A 471 9.32 7.83 13.35
CA GLN A 471 8.03 8.44 13.00
C GLN A 471 6.85 7.83 13.76
N ARG A 472 7.07 6.76 14.53
CA ARG A 472 6.09 6.09 15.42
C ARG A 472 6.41 6.21 16.90
N ASP A 473 7.58 6.75 17.20
CA ASP A 473 8.08 6.78 18.56
C ASP A 473 7.19 7.67 19.44
N GLU A 474 6.60 7.08 20.47
CA GLU A 474 5.64 7.72 21.37
C GLU A 474 6.23 8.92 22.13
N ARG A 475 7.56 9.05 22.19
CA ARG A 475 8.23 10.24 22.73
C ARG A 475 7.96 11.50 21.89
N TYR A 476 7.61 11.32 20.62
CA TYR A 476 7.36 12.41 19.68
C TYR A 476 5.96 12.37 19.09
N TRP A 477 5.31 11.19 19.03
CA TRP A 477 4.01 11.01 18.40
C TRP A 477 3.04 10.31 19.36
N GLU A 478 2.10 11.05 19.93
CA GLU A 478 1.00 10.48 20.73
C GLU A 478 0.19 9.48 19.89
N ASP A 479 -0.06 8.28 20.42
CA ASP A 479 -0.67 7.16 19.69
C ASP A 479 0.05 6.90 18.35
N GLY A 480 1.38 6.74 18.43
CA GLY A 480 2.27 6.72 17.27
C GLY A 480 1.95 5.67 16.22
N ASP A 481 1.27 4.58 16.58
CA ASP A 481 0.88 3.53 15.64
C ASP A 481 -0.52 3.72 15.01
N GLN A 482 -1.32 4.68 15.50
CA GLN A 482 -2.67 4.94 15.00
C GLN A 482 -2.67 5.89 13.79
N PHE A 483 -3.51 5.60 12.79
CA PHE A 483 -3.73 6.49 11.65
C PHE A 483 -4.72 7.59 12.05
N ARG A 484 -4.19 8.79 12.32
CA ARG A 484 -4.98 9.94 12.80
C ARG A 484 -4.60 11.23 12.06
N PRO A 485 -5.11 11.47 10.84
CA PRO A 485 -4.79 12.67 10.06
C PRO A 485 -5.04 13.99 10.80
N GLU A 486 -6.04 14.03 11.69
CA GLU A 486 -6.44 15.20 12.47
C GLU A 486 -5.29 15.75 13.35
N ARG A 487 -4.31 14.91 13.72
CA ARG A 487 -3.15 15.34 14.52
C ARG A 487 -2.39 16.49 13.85
N TRP A 488 -2.34 16.51 12.52
CA TRP A 488 -1.60 17.51 11.77
C TRP A 488 -2.18 18.92 11.90
N ALA A 489 -3.45 19.06 12.25
CA ALA A 489 -4.07 20.35 12.56
C ALA A 489 -3.63 20.89 13.95
N SER A 490 -3.27 20.02 14.88
CA SER A 490 -2.88 20.39 16.25
C SER A 490 -1.39 20.69 16.44
N ILE A 491 -0.54 20.32 15.47
CA ILE A 491 0.91 20.51 15.56
C ILE A 491 1.26 21.94 15.16
N ALA A 492 1.62 22.77 16.13
CA ALA A 492 2.00 24.17 15.89
C ALA A 492 3.26 24.32 15.02
N HIS A 493 4.26 23.45 15.20
CA HIS A 493 5.52 23.48 14.47
C HIS A 493 5.88 22.12 13.84
N PRO A 494 5.26 21.76 12.69
CA PRO A 494 5.51 20.46 12.05
C PRO A 494 6.97 20.21 11.63
N ALA A 495 7.76 21.28 11.45
CA ALA A 495 9.18 21.19 11.09
C ALA A 495 10.07 20.62 12.22
N ASP A 496 9.64 20.80 13.48
CA ASP A 496 10.36 20.34 14.68
C ASP A 496 10.06 18.87 14.99
N MET A 497 8.96 18.34 14.46
CA MET A 497 8.64 16.93 14.55
C MET A 497 9.64 16.08 13.76
N PRO A 498 9.96 14.86 14.23
CA PRO A 498 10.84 13.94 13.52
C PRO A 498 10.13 13.26 12.33
N PHE A 499 9.65 14.09 11.40
CA PHE A 499 9.01 13.71 10.15
C PHE A 499 9.95 14.01 8.98
N LEU A 500 10.28 12.99 8.19
CA LEU A 500 11.32 13.07 7.16
C LEU A 500 11.03 12.23 5.89
N PRO A 501 9.80 12.28 5.34
CA PRO A 501 9.41 11.44 4.19
C PRO A 501 10.24 11.72 2.93
N PHE A 502 10.79 12.94 2.81
CA PHE A 502 11.62 13.37 1.68
C PHE A 502 13.07 13.65 2.09
N SER A 503 13.53 13.14 3.23
CA SER A 503 14.83 13.50 3.84
C SER A 503 14.93 15.02 4.12
N ARG A 504 16.11 15.51 4.51
CA ARG A 504 16.43 16.94 4.72
C ARG A 504 17.81 17.26 4.13
N GLY A 505 18.11 18.57 4.03
CA GLY A 505 19.43 19.11 3.68
C GLY A 505 19.84 18.91 2.20
N SER A 506 21.15 18.91 1.95
CA SER A 506 21.73 18.90 0.60
C SER A 506 21.40 17.66 -0.25
N TYR A 507 20.86 16.62 0.37
CA TYR A 507 20.47 15.35 -0.26
C TYR A 507 18.98 15.05 -0.04
N ASP A 508 18.14 16.09 0.12
CA ASP A 508 16.69 15.93 0.11
C ASP A 508 16.17 15.41 -1.25
N CYS A 509 14.93 14.94 -1.27
CA CYS A 509 14.33 14.38 -2.47
C CYS A 509 14.16 15.44 -3.56
N VAL A 510 14.81 15.23 -4.71
CA VAL A 510 14.70 16.08 -5.91
C VAL A 510 13.30 16.05 -6.52
N GLY A 511 12.61 14.92 -6.44
CA GLY A 511 11.28 14.71 -6.99
C GLY A 511 10.15 15.14 -6.05
N LYS A 512 10.45 15.78 -4.90
CA LYS A 512 9.45 16.11 -3.87
C LYS A 512 8.24 16.85 -4.43
N SER A 513 8.45 17.85 -5.28
CA SER A 513 7.37 18.66 -5.87
C SER A 513 6.47 17.85 -6.81
N ILE A 514 7.06 16.93 -7.59
CA ILE A 514 6.35 16.03 -8.51
C ILE A 514 5.55 15.00 -7.70
N ALA A 515 6.15 14.38 -6.70
CA ALA A 515 5.48 13.41 -5.84
C ALA A 515 4.27 14.02 -5.10
N TRP A 516 4.40 15.26 -4.59
CA TRP A 516 3.27 15.98 -3.99
C TRP A 516 2.14 16.23 -4.97
N MET A 517 2.46 16.59 -6.21
CA MET A 517 1.48 16.83 -7.26
C MET A 517 0.75 15.53 -7.63
N GLU A 518 1.49 14.46 -7.87
CA GLU A 518 0.96 13.14 -8.20
C GLU A 518 0.07 12.60 -7.07
N MET A 519 0.56 12.57 -5.82
CA MET A 519 -0.20 12.04 -4.68
C MET A 519 -1.50 12.81 -4.44
N ARG A 520 -1.45 14.15 -4.47
CA ARG A 520 -2.63 14.99 -4.23
C ARG A 520 -3.66 14.86 -5.33
N MET A 521 -3.23 14.85 -6.59
CA MET A 521 -4.14 14.69 -7.71
C MET A 521 -4.79 13.31 -7.66
N ALA A 522 -3.99 12.23 -7.63
CA ALA A 522 -4.49 10.86 -7.60
C ALA A 522 -5.48 10.61 -6.46
N LEU A 523 -5.15 10.98 -5.22
CA LEU A 523 -6.07 10.79 -4.08
C LEU A 523 -7.33 11.65 -4.19
N ALA A 524 -7.22 12.91 -4.66
CA ALA A 524 -8.39 13.76 -4.82
C ALA A 524 -9.37 13.20 -5.86
N MET A 525 -8.87 12.58 -6.94
CA MET A 525 -9.74 11.96 -7.94
C MET A 525 -10.39 10.68 -7.42
N LEU A 526 -9.58 9.82 -6.79
CA LEU A 526 -10.06 8.55 -6.26
C LEU A 526 -11.16 8.76 -5.21
N VAL A 527 -10.91 9.63 -4.22
CA VAL A 527 -11.85 9.87 -3.12
C VAL A 527 -13.01 10.78 -3.53
N GLY A 528 -12.80 11.68 -4.50
CA GLY A 528 -13.86 12.56 -5.00
C GLY A 528 -14.91 11.84 -5.85
N GLU A 529 -14.54 10.78 -6.59
CA GLU A 529 -15.50 10.02 -7.42
C GLU A 529 -15.96 8.71 -6.77
N TYR A 530 -15.17 8.13 -5.87
CA TYR A 530 -15.42 6.78 -5.37
C TYR A 530 -15.34 6.68 -3.85
N HIS A 531 -16.18 5.81 -3.30
CA HIS A 531 -16.04 5.30 -1.95
C HIS A 531 -15.18 4.03 -1.97
N ILE A 532 -14.09 4.02 -1.21
CA ILE A 532 -13.04 3.00 -1.21
C ILE A 532 -13.22 2.09 0.01
N GLN A 533 -13.25 0.77 -0.20
CA GLN A 533 -13.39 -0.24 0.86
C GLN A 533 -12.58 -1.50 0.52
N LEU A 534 -12.09 -2.24 1.53
CA LEU A 534 -11.38 -3.54 1.41
C LEU A 534 -12.31 -4.68 0.91
N ALA A 535 -11.76 -5.78 0.36
CA ALA A 535 -12.60 -6.96 0.04
C ALA A 535 -12.84 -7.86 1.18
N ASP A 536 -11.76 -8.12 1.88
CA ASP A 536 -11.73 -9.22 2.79
C ASP A 536 -11.32 -8.62 4.12
N GLU A 537 -12.05 -9.01 5.16
CA GLU A 537 -11.68 -8.60 6.51
C GLU A 537 -10.32 -9.19 6.91
N GLU A 538 -9.88 -10.31 6.30
CA GLU A 538 -8.53 -10.83 6.47
C GLU A 538 -7.43 -9.85 6.01
N GLN A 539 -7.75 -8.91 5.11
CA GLN A 539 -6.83 -7.88 4.63
C GLN A 539 -6.67 -6.70 5.60
N ARG A 540 -7.47 -6.61 6.68
CA ARG A 540 -7.19 -5.66 7.78
C ARG A 540 -5.83 -5.94 8.44
N ALA A 541 -5.31 -7.17 8.31
CA ALA A 541 -3.96 -7.54 8.72
C ALA A 541 -2.90 -7.23 7.64
N PHE A 542 -2.99 -6.04 7.01
CA PHE A 542 -2.00 -5.50 6.06
C PHE A 542 -0.57 -5.53 6.60
N ASP A 543 -0.44 -5.39 7.92
CA ASP A 543 0.82 -5.56 8.63
C ASP A 543 1.00 -7.02 9.09
N GLY A 544 1.71 -7.81 8.28
CA GLY A 544 2.24 -9.11 8.71
C GLY A 544 2.18 -10.25 7.70
N LYS A 545 1.47 -10.09 6.58
CA LYS A 545 1.48 -11.06 5.47
C LYS A 545 2.03 -10.37 4.22
N GLU A 546 3.06 -10.99 3.64
CA GLU A 546 3.82 -10.58 2.45
C GLU A 546 5.10 -9.74 2.66
N LEU A 547 6.08 -10.04 1.79
CA LEU A 547 7.50 -9.70 1.86
C LEU A 547 7.73 -8.20 1.57
N ASN A 548 7.24 -7.32 2.46
CA ASN A 548 7.17 -5.86 2.25
C ASN A 548 8.52 -5.12 2.18
N ASN A 549 9.68 -5.80 2.21
CA ASN A 549 10.96 -5.18 1.85
C ASN A 549 11.37 -5.41 0.38
N PHE A 550 10.66 -6.26 -0.37
CA PHE A 550 11.11 -6.73 -1.68
C PHE A 550 10.10 -6.56 -2.81
N ALA A 551 9.01 -5.86 -2.59
CA ALA A 551 8.10 -5.31 -3.59
C ALA A 551 6.95 -4.81 -2.73
N MET A 552 6.60 -3.54 -2.86
CA MET A 552 5.33 -3.07 -2.32
C MET A 552 4.25 -3.48 -3.33
N SER A 553 4.01 -4.77 -3.42
CA SER A 553 2.92 -5.30 -4.21
C SER A 553 2.51 -6.70 -3.79
N ASN A 554 1.31 -6.80 -3.20
CA ASN A 554 0.16 -7.54 -3.72
C ASN A 554 -1.01 -7.28 -2.77
N ILE A 555 -2.06 -6.60 -3.24
CA ILE A 555 -3.34 -6.56 -2.52
C ILE A 555 -4.32 -7.37 -3.37
N GLN A 556 -4.63 -8.58 -2.91
CA GLN A 556 -5.57 -9.46 -3.60
C GLN A 556 -7.02 -9.02 -3.35
N SER A 557 -7.52 -8.07 -4.17
CA SER A 557 -8.96 -7.84 -4.46
C SER A 557 -9.81 -7.18 -3.35
N PHE A 558 -10.87 -6.44 -3.75
CA PHE A 558 -11.77 -5.54 -2.97
C PHE A 558 -13.32 -5.71 -3.19
N PHE A 559 -14.15 -6.25 -2.27
CA PHE A 559 -15.52 -5.83 -1.84
C PHE A 559 -16.04 -6.43 -0.49
N ILE A 560 -16.59 -5.62 0.44
CA ILE A 560 -17.54 -6.09 1.49
C ILE A 560 -18.86 -5.36 1.30
N MET A 561 -19.96 -6.08 1.09
CA MET A 561 -21.30 -5.49 1.21
C MET A 561 -21.55 -5.12 2.67
N THR A 562 -21.79 -3.83 2.93
CA THR A 562 -22.08 -3.31 4.28
C THR A 562 -23.37 -3.88 4.86
N LEU A 563 -24.25 -4.41 4.02
CA LEU A 563 -25.52 -5.01 4.39
C LEU A 563 -25.59 -6.47 3.89
N LYS A 564 -25.82 -7.42 4.80
CA LYS A 564 -26.16 -8.81 4.50
C LYS A 564 -27.60 -9.09 4.86
N LEU A 565 -28.38 -9.55 3.91
CA LEU A 565 -29.77 -9.95 4.07
C LEU A 565 -29.89 -11.47 4.00
N TYR A 566 -29.98 -12.10 5.16
CA TYR A 566 -30.28 -13.53 5.28
C TYR A 566 -31.76 -13.75 5.02
N GLY A 567 -32.09 -14.45 3.94
CA GLY A 567 -33.47 -14.81 3.67
C GLY A 567 -33.71 -15.52 2.36
N PHE A 568 -34.95 -15.99 2.20
CA PHE A 568 -35.41 -16.58 0.95
C PHE A 568 -35.99 -15.50 0.03
N VAL A 569 -35.42 -15.33 -1.17
CA VAL A 569 -35.75 -14.21 -2.09
C VAL A 569 -37.22 -14.14 -2.50
N HIS A 570 -37.92 -15.28 -2.50
CA HIS A 570 -39.34 -15.34 -2.85
C HIS A 570 -40.28 -15.26 -1.63
N SER A 571 -39.74 -15.19 -0.40
CA SER A 571 -40.54 -14.95 0.80
C SER A 571 -41.13 -13.54 0.80
N THR A 572 -42.40 -13.40 1.17
CA THR A 572 -43.10 -12.10 1.24
C THR A 572 -42.37 -11.12 2.16
N CYS A 573 -41.90 -11.58 3.32
CA CYS A 573 -41.17 -10.74 4.28
C CYS A 573 -39.78 -10.32 3.76
N THR A 574 -39.07 -11.19 3.04
CA THR A 574 -37.78 -10.83 2.41
C THR A 574 -37.99 -9.83 1.28
N ARG A 575 -39.04 -10.01 0.46
CA ARG A 575 -39.39 -9.06 -0.60
C ARG A 575 -39.69 -7.68 -0.03
N ARG A 576 -40.38 -7.57 1.11
CA ARG A 576 -40.63 -6.29 1.80
C ARG A 576 -39.34 -5.50 2.05
N VAL A 577 -38.32 -6.17 2.60
CA VAL A 577 -37.01 -5.56 2.86
C VAL A 577 -36.31 -5.21 1.55
N ARG A 578 -36.31 -6.11 0.57
CA ARG A 578 -35.71 -5.87 -0.75
C ARG A 578 -36.35 -4.69 -1.47
N THR A 579 -37.65 -4.46 -1.30
CA THR A 579 -38.34 -3.26 -1.83
C THR A 579 -37.85 -1.99 -1.15
N ALA A 580 -37.71 -1.97 0.17
CA ALA A 580 -37.14 -0.81 0.88
C ALA A 580 -35.69 -0.52 0.46
N LEU A 581 -34.87 -1.56 0.30
CA LEU A 581 -33.50 -1.43 -0.22
C LEU A 581 -33.46 -0.90 -1.65
N ALA A 582 -34.32 -1.42 -2.53
CA ALA A 582 -34.41 -0.98 -3.92
C ALA A 582 -34.90 0.47 -4.05
N GLU A 583 -35.84 0.91 -3.21
CA GLU A 583 -36.30 2.31 -3.13
C GLU A 583 -35.20 3.27 -2.67
N LYS A 584 -34.29 2.78 -1.83
CA LYS A 584 -33.12 3.52 -1.36
C LYS A 584 -31.92 3.41 -2.33
N GLY A 585 -32.02 2.61 -3.39
CA GLY A 585 -30.92 2.36 -4.32
C GLY A 585 -29.73 1.66 -3.66
N LEU A 586 -29.96 0.82 -2.65
CA LEU A 586 -28.92 0.12 -1.90
C LEU A 586 -28.69 -1.28 -2.45
N ASP A 587 -27.41 -1.63 -2.62
CA ASP A 587 -26.98 -3.00 -2.92
C ASP A 587 -26.75 -3.78 -1.62
N VAL A 588 -27.12 -5.06 -1.62
CA VAL A 588 -27.15 -5.92 -0.42
C VAL A 588 -26.69 -7.32 -0.76
N GLU A 589 -25.94 -7.95 0.15
CA GLU A 589 -25.58 -9.36 0.03
C GLU A 589 -26.79 -10.19 0.37
N ILE A 590 -27.37 -10.89 -0.58
CA ILE A 590 -28.44 -11.83 -0.27
C ILE A 590 -27.81 -13.16 0.12
N VAL A 591 -27.85 -13.50 1.40
CA VAL A 591 -27.45 -14.81 1.89
C VAL A 591 -28.69 -15.72 1.84
N PRO A 592 -28.76 -16.68 0.90
CA PRO A 592 -29.94 -17.50 0.72
C PRO A 592 -30.15 -18.41 1.94
N VAL A 593 -31.39 -18.49 2.41
CA VAL A 593 -31.82 -19.44 3.46
C VAL A 593 -32.82 -20.40 2.84
N ASP A 594 -32.49 -21.68 2.80
CA ASP A 594 -33.32 -22.75 2.23
C ASP A 594 -34.43 -23.14 3.20
N LEU A 595 -35.62 -22.59 2.95
CA LEU A 595 -36.81 -22.87 3.75
C LEU A 595 -37.33 -24.30 3.62
N ALA A 596 -37.03 -24.99 2.51
CA ALA A 596 -37.47 -26.36 2.26
C ALA A 596 -36.63 -27.36 3.07
N LYS A 597 -35.33 -27.08 3.22
CA LYS A 597 -34.44 -27.83 4.13
C LYS A 597 -34.59 -27.48 5.60
N GLY A 598 -35.33 -26.41 5.90
CA GLY A 598 -35.55 -25.96 7.27
C GLY A 598 -34.31 -25.32 7.90
N GLU A 599 -33.44 -24.69 7.10
CA GLU A 599 -32.20 -24.04 7.58
C GLU A 599 -32.47 -22.99 8.67
N GLN A 600 -33.58 -22.26 8.52
CA GLN A 600 -34.08 -21.30 9.51
C GLN A 600 -34.47 -21.93 10.86
N LYS A 601 -34.49 -23.26 10.97
CA LYS A 601 -34.84 -24.00 12.19
C LYS A 601 -33.63 -24.71 12.82
N THR A 602 -32.45 -24.59 12.23
CA THR A 602 -31.21 -25.16 12.78
C THR A 602 -30.80 -24.43 14.06
N SER A 603 -30.11 -25.12 14.98
CA SER A 603 -29.66 -24.53 16.23
C SER A 603 -28.74 -23.31 16.02
N SER A 604 -27.88 -23.35 15.01
CA SER A 604 -27.02 -22.20 14.67
C SER A 604 -27.86 -21.01 14.20
N TYR A 605 -28.83 -21.21 13.31
CA TYR A 605 -29.69 -20.09 12.87
C TYR A 605 -30.48 -19.48 14.03
N LEU A 606 -31.01 -20.31 14.95
CA LEU A 606 -31.79 -19.86 16.09
C LEU A 606 -30.94 -19.11 17.14
N ASN A 607 -29.71 -19.58 17.37
CA ASN A 607 -28.82 -18.99 18.37
C ASN A 607 -28.12 -17.73 17.84
N ASP A 608 -27.73 -17.74 16.56
CA ASP A 608 -26.79 -16.77 16.02
C ASP A 608 -27.48 -15.68 15.19
N LEU A 609 -28.65 -15.96 14.58
CA LEU A 609 -29.31 -15.04 13.65
C LEU A 609 -30.71 -14.60 14.10
N GLN A 610 -31.64 -15.54 14.26
CA GLN A 610 -33.05 -15.24 14.48
C GLN A 610 -33.72 -16.25 15.41
N PRO A 611 -34.10 -15.86 16.64
CA PRO A 611 -34.53 -16.79 17.68
C PRO A 611 -35.89 -17.46 17.45
N PHE A 612 -36.70 -16.98 16.49
CA PHE A 612 -38.02 -17.53 16.16
C PHE A 612 -38.00 -18.46 14.93
N GLY A 613 -36.82 -18.66 14.34
CA GLY A 613 -36.60 -19.39 13.10
C GLY A 613 -37.44 -18.87 11.93
N LYS A 614 -37.35 -17.57 11.66
CA LYS A 614 -38.03 -16.84 10.58
C LYS A 614 -37.01 -16.04 9.78
N VAL A 615 -37.39 -15.70 8.55
CA VAL A 615 -36.64 -14.81 7.65
C VAL A 615 -37.46 -13.53 7.39
N PRO A 616 -36.84 -12.38 7.10
CA PRO A 616 -35.40 -12.15 6.94
C PRO A 616 -34.67 -11.65 8.20
N VAL A 617 -33.33 -11.71 8.18
CA VAL A 617 -32.42 -11.00 9.09
C VAL A 617 -31.50 -10.11 8.28
N LEU A 618 -31.32 -8.86 8.71
CA LEU A 618 -30.34 -7.94 8.17
C LEU A 618 -29.16 -7.85 9.16
N GLN A 619 -27.95 -8.02 8.65
CA GLN A 619 -26.72 -7.72 9.35
C GLN A 619 -26.04 -6.55 8.66
N ASP A 620 -25.84 -5.48 9.42
CA ASP A 620 -25.19 -4.26 9.00
C ASP A 620 -23.78 -4.23 9.57
N THR A 621 -22.78 -4.53 8.73
CA THR A 621 -21.39 -4.66 9.15
C THR A 621 -20.72 -3.31 9.41
N GLU A 622 -21.29 -2.22 8.89
CA GLU A 622 -20.81 -0.84 9.15
C GLU A 622 -21.14 -0.40 10.59
N THR A 623 -22.35 -0.71 11.06
CA THR A 623 -22.83 -0.32 12.40
C THR A 623 -22.69 -1.43 13.44
N GLY A 624 -22.42 -2.67 13.01
CA GLY A 624 -22.45 -3.86 13.86
C GLY A 624 -23.87 -4.31 14.25
N ILE A 625 -24.92 -3.73 13.65
CA ILE A 625 -26.31 -4.03 13.99
C ILE A 625 -26.76 -5.32 13.29
N GLN A 626 -27.28 -6.27 14.06
CA GLN A 626 -28.06 -7.39 13.54
C GLN A 626 -29.52 -7.20 13.95
N ILE A 627 -30.40 -7.10 12.97
CA ILE A 627 -31.83 -6.83 13.18
C ILE A 627 -32.68 -7.79 12.36
N TYR A 628 -33.72 -8.34 13.00
CA TYR A 628 -34.72 -9.22 12.39
C TYR A 628 -36.11 -8.56 12.47
N GLU A 629 -37.10 -9.15 11.80
CA GLU A 629 -38.42 -8.58 11.47
C GLU A 629 -38.41 -7.61 10.29
N SER A 630 -39.09 -7.98 9.19
CA SER A 630 -39.05 -7.23 7.93
C SER A 630 -39.48 -5.76 8.01
N ARG A 631 -40.42 -5.42 8.90
CA ARG A 631 -40.86 -4.02 9.12
C ARG A 631 -39.84 -3.23 9.94
N ALA A 632 -39.24 -3.85 10.95
CA ALA A 632 -38.17 -3.22 11.74
C ALA A 632 -36.91 -3.01 10.89
N ILE A 633 -36.54 -4.00 10.08
CA ILE A 633 -35.45 -3.90 9.10
C ILE A 633 -35.72 -2.74 8.11
N ALA A 634 -36.94 -2.67 7.54
CA ALA A 634 -37.28 -1.60 6.60
C ALA A 634 -37.25 -0.22 7.25
N GLN A 635 -37.73 -0.09 8.50
CA GLN A 635 -37.65 1.15 9.28
C GLN A 635 -36.21 1.56 9.55
N TYR A 636 -35.35 0.60 9.92
CA TYR A 636 -33.93 0.81 10.13
C TYR A 636 -33.26 1.36 8.86
N ILE A 637 -33.51 0.71 7.71
CA ILE A 637 -33.00 1.16 6.40
C ILE A 637 -33.51 2.57 6.06
N ALA A 638 -34.81 2.84 6.25
CA ALA A 638 -35.39 4.15 5.97
C ALA A 638 -34.78 5.25 6.84
N THR A 639 -34.43 4.93 8.08
CA THR A 639 -33.87 5.88 9.05
C THR A 639 -32.38 6.11 8.83
N LYS A 640 -31.59 5.04 8.65
CA LYS A 640 -30.14 5.11 8.42
C LYS A 640 -29.82 5.84 7.12
N TYR A 641 -30.56 5.56 6.05
CA TYR A 641 -30.34 6.12 4.71
C TYR A 641 -31.33 7.25 4.38
N ARG A 642 -31.63 8.10 5.36
CA ARG A 642 -32.42 9.31 5.15
C ARG A 642 -31.73 10.26 4.18
N GLY A 643 -32.46 10.83 3.23
CA GLY A 643 -31.90 11.69 2.18
C GLY A 643 -31.27 10.94 0.99
N GLN A 644 -31.19 9.61 1.03
CA GLN A 644 -30.80 8.77 -0.11
C GLN A 644 -32.03 8.09 -0.71
N GLY A 645 -32.17 8.10 -2.04
CA GLY A 645 -33.31 7.50 -2.75
C GLY A 645 -34.66 8.10 -2.36
N THR A 646 -35.72 7.29 -2.42
CA THR A 646 -37.05 7.72 -1.98
C THR A 646 -37.09 7.91 -0.46
N GLU A 647 -37.69 8.99 0.03
CA GLU A 647 -37.90 9.16 1.48
C GLU A 647 -39.07 8.28 1.93
N LEU A 648 -38.76 7.23 2.70
CA LEU A 648 -39.72 6.17 3.04
C LEU A 648 -40.37 6.34 4.42
N ALA A 649 -39.83 7.23 5.26
CA ALA A 649 -40.36 7.53 6.58
C ALA A 649 -40.06 9.01 6.92
N PRO A 650 -41.08 9.82 7.28
CA PRO A 650 -40.86 11.19 7.69
C PRO A 650 -39.96 11.27 8.94
N PRO A 651 -39.24 12.39 9.15
CA PRO A 651 -38.43 12.58 10.34
C PRO A 651 -39.28 12.78 11.59
N GLU A 652 -38.79 12.27 12.73
CA GLU A 652 -39.43 12.49 14.04
C GLU A 652 -39.52 13.98 14.41
N SER A 653 -38.67 14.83 13.80
CA SER A 653 -38.76 16.28 13.94
C SER A 653 -40.03 16.88 13.31
N ASP A 654 -40.63 16.22 12.32
CA ASP A 654 -41.96 16.58 11.80
C ASP A 654 -43.02 15.71 12.50
N LEU A 655 -43.41 16.16 13.69
CA LEU A 655 -44.35 15.43 14.55
C LEU A 655 -45.67 15.10 13.84
N LYS A 656 -46.16 15.96 12.95
CA LYS A 656 -47.44 15.76 12.26
C LYS A 656 -47.31 14.68 11.20
N ALA A 657 -46.32 14.78 10.32
CA ALA A 657 -46.10 13.77 9.29
C ALA A 657 -45.75 12.40 9.92
N PHE A 658 -44.92 12.40 10.96
CA PHE A 658 -44.55 11.19 11.67
C PHE A 658 -45.74 10.53 12.37
N ALA A 659 -46.63 11.30 13.01
CA ALA A 659 -47.84 10.76 13.63
C ALA A 659 -48.76 10.06 12.61
N TYR A 660 -49.02 10.68 11.46
CA TYR A 660 -49.84 10.06 10.41
C TYR A 660 -49.16 8.84 9.77
N TYR A 661 -47.84 8.87 9.63
CA TYR A 661 -47.07 7.72 9.17
C TYR A 661 -47.18 6.53 10.12
N GLN A 662 -47.00 6.75 11.43
CA GLN A 662 -47.17 5.70 12.45
C GLN A 662 -48.61 5.17 12.50
N GLN A 663 -49.60 6.06 12.35
CA GLN A 663 -51.01 5.66 12.21
C GLN A 663 -51.21 4.76 11.00
N ALA A 664 -50.67 5.11 9.83
CA ALA A 664 -50.79 4.31 8.61
C ALA A 664 -50.11 2.94 8.72
N LEU A 665 -48.91 2.87 9.34
CA LEU A 665 -48.25 1.60 9.65
C LEU A 665 -49.10 0.71 10.57
N SER A 666 -49.66 1.30 11.63
CA SER A 666 -50.51 0.58 12.58
C SER A 666 -51.78 0.05 11.93
N ILE A 667 -52.39 0.83 11.02
CA ILE A 667 -53.55 0.41 10.23
C ILE A 667 -53.21 -0.79 9.34
N GLU A 668 -52.10 -0.73 8.59
CA GLU A 668 -51.65 -1.83 7.74
C GLU A 668 -51.43 -3.11 8.55
N GLN A 669 -50.74 -3.01 9.68
CA GLN A 669 -50.40 -4.16 10.52
C GLN A 669 -51.61 -4.75 11.26
N SER A 670 -52.64 -3.94 11.55
CA SER A 670 -53.80 -4.37 12.34
C SER A 670 -54.96 -4.86 11.48
N TYR A 671 -55.19 -4.24 10.33
CA TYR A 671 -56.39 -4.44 9.52
C TYR A 671 -56.11 -5.09 8.17
N PHE A 672 -54.92 -4.89 7.59
CA PHE A 672 -54.59 -5.45 6.28
C PHE A 672 -53.80 -6.76 6.38
N ASP A 673 -52.57 -6.70 6.92
CA ASP A 673 -51.62 -7.83 6.95
C ASP A 673 -52.24 -9.11 7.55
N PRO A 674 -52.96 -9.08 8.70
CA PRO A 674 -53.51 -10.30 9.29
C PRO A 674 -54.56 -10.98 8.42
N LEU A 675 -55.29 -10.22 7.59
CA LEU A 675 -56.31 -10.76 6.70
C LEU A 675 -55.67 -11.40 5.47
N VAL A 676 -54.79 -10.67 4.78
CA VAL A 676 -54.14 -11.17 3.56
C VAL A 676 -53.16 -12.32 3.86
N SER A 677 -52.49 -12.31 5.00
CA SER A 677 -51.62 -13.42 5.43
C SER A 677 -52.42 -14.68 5.73
N GLN A 678 -53.63 -14.55 6.31
CA GLN A 678 -54.53 -15.68 6.56
C GLN A 678 -55.14 -16.23 5.26
N ILE A 679 -55.49 -15.37 4.30
CA ILE A 679 -55.94 -15.81 2.97
C ILE A 679 -54.82 -16.60 2.28
N ALA A 680 -53.59 -16.07 2.29
CA ALA A 680 -52.41 -16.78 1.77
C ALA A 680 -52.16 -18.11 2.49
N TYR A 681 -52.39 -18.15 3.81
CA TYR A 681 -52.30 -19.38 4.59
C TYR A 681 -53.32 -20.43 4.15
N GLU A 682 -54.61 -20.07 4.13
CA GLU A 682 -55.69 -20.99 3.74
C GLU A 682 -55.52 -21.51 2.31
N LYS A 683 -55.24 -20.62 1.34
CA LYS A 683 -55.17 -20.98 -0.08
C LYS A 683 -53.88 -21.71 -0.49
N VAL A 684 -52.77 -21.49 0.23
CA VAL A 684 -51.45 -22.01 -0.20
C VAL A 684 -50.76 -22.80 0.90
N PHE A 685 -50.50 -22.18 2.05
CA PHE A 685 -49.61 -22.79 3.04
C PHE A 685 -50.26 -23.95 3.80
N LYS A 686 -51.57 -23.92 4.05
CA LYS A 686 -52.31 -24.99 4.74
C LYS A 686 -52.26 -26.29 3.95
N VAL A 687 -52.56 -26.21 2.65
CA VAL A 687 -52.48 -27.34 1.71
C VAL A 687 -51.04 -27.83 1.58
N ARG A 688 -50.07 -26.93 1.36
CA ARG A 688 -48.64 -27.31 1.21
C ARG A 688 -48.03 -27.94 2.46
N LYS A 689 -48.54 -27.60 3.65
CA LYS A 689 -48.09 -28.19 4.93
C LYS A 689 -48.85 -29.45 5.31
N GLY A 690 -49.82 -29.91 4.50
CA GLY A 690 -50.64 -31.07 4.83
C GLY A 690 -51.58 -30.83 6.02
N HIS A 691 -51.91 -29.57 6.34
CA HIS A 691 -52.80 -29.21 7.45
C HIS A 691 -54.30 -29.28 7.08
N GLY A 692 -54.64 -29.92 5.97
CA GLY A 692 -56.00 -30.05 5.44
C GLY A 692 -56.27 -29.23 4.17
N GLU A 693 -57.51 -29.32 3.68
CA GLU A 693 -58.00 -28.59 2.50
C GLU A 693 -58.30 -27.12 2.82
N THR A 694 -58.42 -26.29 1.78
CA THR A 694 -58.81 -24.89 1.88
C THR A 694 -60.21 -24.76 2.46
N ASP A 695 -60.39 -23.94 3.50
CA ASP A 695 -61.72 -23.57 3.99
C ASP A 695 -62.23 -22.36 3.20
N GLU A 696 -63.05 -22.62 2.18
CA GLU A 696 -63.61 -21.58 1.31
C GLU A 696 -64.56 -20.63 2.07
N ALA A 697 -65.25 -21.09 3.12
CA ALA A 697 -66.10 -20.23 3.94
C ALA A 697 -65.25 -19.25 4.76
N ARG A 698 -64.12 -19.73 5.30
CA ARG A 698 -63.14 -18.88 5.99
C ARG A 698 -62.51 -17.86 5.04
N VAL A 699 -62.13 -18.27 3.83
CA VAL A 699 -61.55 -17.35 2.83
C VAL A 699 -62.56 -16.27 2.44
N LYS A 700 -63.82 -16.63 2.19
CA LYS A 700 -64.89 -15.67 1.90
C LYS A 700 -65.10 -14.68 3.05
N PHE A 701 -65.07 -15.16 4.28
CA PHE A 701 -65.16 -14.30 5.47
C PHE A 701 -63.95 -13.34 5.57
N LEU A 702 -62.73 -13.81 5.29
CA LEU A 702 -61.54 -12.96 5.31
C LEU A 702 -61.60 -11.88 4.24
N PHE A 703 -62.08 -12.20 3.03
CA PHE A 703 -62.30 -11.20 1.98
C PHE A 703 -63.38 -10.19 2.34
N SER A 704 -64.45 -10.56 3.05
CA SER A 704 -65.46 -9.58 3.49
C SER A 704 -64.92 -8.62 4.58
N GLN A 705 -64.04 -9.09 5.47
CA GLN A 705 -63.33 -8.21 6.40
C GLN A 705 -62.33 -7.30 5.69
N LEU A 706 -61.67 -7.82 4.64
CA LEU A 706 -60.72 -7.05 3.84
C LEU A 706 -61.45 -5.94 3.06
N GLU A 707 -62.65 -6.22 2.57
CA GLU A 707 -63.53 -5.24 1.93
C GLU A 707 -63.79 -4.03 2.83
N LEU A 708 -64.14 -4.26 4.12
CA LEU A 708 -64.33 -3.19 5.10
C LEU A 708 -63.06 -2.36 5.34
N THR A 709 -61.90 -3.00 5.29
CA THR A 709 -60.61 -2.30 5.41
C THR A 709 -60.35 -1.40 4.20
N LEU A 710 -60.61 -1.91 2.99
CA LEU A 710 -60.46 -1.14 1.75
C LEU A 710 -61.49 -0.02 1.62
N GLU A 711 -62.70 -0.17 2.14
CA GLU A 711 -63.65 0.95 2.27
C GLU A 711 -63.07 2.08 3.14
N GLY A 712 -62.38 1.73 4.23
CA GLY A 712 -61.64 2.69 5.04
C GLY A 712 -60.55 3.39 4.24
N TYR A 713 -59.80 2.63 3.45
CA TYR A 713 -58.73 3.18 2.61
C TYR A 713 -59.28 4.10 1.53
N GLU A 714 -60.42 3.77 0.91
CA GLU A 714 -61.08 4.60 -0.09
C GLU A 714 -61.45 5.99 0.48
N ARG A 715 -61.91 6.04 1.74
CA ARG A 715 -62.20 7.32 2.44
C ARG A 715 -60.95 8.15 2.72
N VAL A 716 -59.79 7.50 2.90
CA VAL A 716 -58.50 8.18 3.07
C VAL A 716 -57.96 8.63 1.71
N LEU A 717 -57.86 7.71 0.76
CA LEU A 717 -57.24 7.91 -0.55
C LEU A 717 -58.05 8.81 -1.50
N SER A 718 -59.34 9.01 -1.23
CA SER A 718 -60.14 10.05 -1.90
C SER A 718 -59.72 11.48 -1.53
N LYS A 719 -58.96 11.66 -0.43
CA LYS A 719 -58.49 12.96 0.05
C LYS A 719 -57.00 13.19 -0.16
N GLN A 720 -56.23 12.12 -0.36
CA GLN A 720 -54.76 12.16 -0.45
C GLN A 720 -54.22 10.97 -1.26
N PRO A 721 -53.05 11.09 -1.91
CA PRO A 721 -52.55 10.05 -2.81
C PRO A 721 -52.00 8.79 -2.12
N TYR A 722 -51.59 8.86 -0.85
CA TYR A 722 -51.00 7.76 -0.08
C TYR A 722 -51.59 7.66 1.32
N LEU A 723 -51.43 6.54 2.01
CA LEU A 723 -52.07 6.30 3.32
C LEU A 723 -51.54 7.24 4.42
N ALA A 724 -50.26 7.59 4.36
CA ALA A 724 -49.62 8.49 5.34
C ALA A 724 -49.67 9.98 4.95
N GLY A 725 -50.06 10.31 3.71
CA GLY A 725 -50.15 11.70 3.25
C GLY A 725 -49.86 11.88 1.76
N GLN A 726 -49.01 12.87 1.43
CA GLN A 726 -48.72 13.26 0.04
C GLN A 726 -47.60 12.45 -0.62
N GLN A 727 -46.78 11.75 0.16
CA GLN A 727 -45.65 10.97 -0.33
C GLN A 727 -45.82 9.50 0.01
N VAL A 728 -45.22 8.63 -0.81
CA VAL A 728 -45.16 7.19 -0.56
C VAL A 728 -44.28 6.92 0.66
N THR A 729 -44.73 6.00 1.52
CA THR A 729 -43.98 5.62 2.72
C THR A 729 -43.88 4.10 2.85
N LEU A 730 -43.14 3.60 3.86
CA LEU A 730 -43.12 2.17 4.17
C LEU A 730 -44.53 1.62 4.47
N ALA A 731 -45.46 2.45 4.98
CA ALA A 731 -46.83 2.02 5.22
C ALA A 731 -47.53 1.61 3.92
N ASP A 732 -47.29 2.31 2.82
CA ASP A 732 -47.83 1.97 1.52
C ASP A 732 -47.14 0.71 0.95
N LEU A 733 -45.79 0.70 0.95
CA LEU A 733 -44.99 -0.38 0.37
C LEU A 733 -45.16 -1.72 1.10
N ALA A 734 -45.50 -1.73 2.39
CA ALA A 734 -45.70 -2.94 3.17
C ALA A 734 -46.85 -3.83 2.64
N HIS A 735 -47.79 -3.26 1.88
CA HIS A 735 -48.93 -3.96 1.28
C HIS A 735 -48.55 -4.82 0.07
N LEU A 736 -47.48 -4.46 -0.67
CA LEU A 736 -47.11 -5.09 -1.93
C LEU A 736 -46.88 -6.62 -1.81
N PRO A 737 -46.06 -7.13 -0.86
CA PRO A 737 -45.67 -8.54 -0.89
C PRO A 737 -46.81 -9.53 -0.71
N TYR A 738 -47.72 -9.27 0.25
CA TYR A 738 -48.88 -10.14 0.46
C TYR A 738 -50.03 -9.79 -0.49
N GLY A 739 -50.28 -8.50 -0.77
CA GLY A 739 -51.36 -8.10 -1.66
C GLY A 739 -51.18 -8.68 -3.07
N VAL A 740 -49.98 -8.56 -3.66
CA VAL A 740 -49.67 -9.16 -4.97
C VAL A 740 -49.76 -10.69 -4.90
N PHE A 741 -49.32 -11.30 -3.79
CA PHE A 741 -49.42 -12.75 -3.62
C PHE A 741 -50.87 -13.26 -3.64
N VAL A 742 -51.83 -12.48 -3.14
CA VAL A 742 -53.25 -12.86 -3.09
C VAL A 742 -54.09 -12.34 -4.27
N GLU A 743 -53.50 -11.61 -5.22
CA GLU A 743 -54.18 -11.19 -6.47
C GLU A 743 -54.76 -12.39 -7.23
N GLN A 744 -53.99 -13.46 -7.33
CA GLN A 744 -54.40 -14.73 -7.95
C GLN A 744 -55.58 -15.41 -7.25
N PHE A 745 -56.01 -14.94 -6.07
CA PHE A 745 -57.11 -15.50 -5.29
C PHE A 745 -58.33 -14.56 -5.19
N GLY A 746 -58.39 -13.50 -6.01
CA GLY A 746 -59.55 -12.59 -6.09
C GLY A 746 -59.34 -11.22 -5.45
N PHE A 747 -58.12 -10.88 -5.00
CA PHE A 747 -57.84 -9.55 -4.46
C PHE A 747 -57.95 -8.44 -5.52
N THR A 748 -57.60 -8.71 -6.78
CA THR A 748 -57.75 -7.75 -7.90
C THR A 748 -59.20 -7.34 -8.10
N ASP A 749 -60.13 -8.30 -8.05
CA ASP A 749 -61.57 -8.03 -8.20
C ASP A 749 -62.08 -7.17 -7.04
N LEU A 750 -61.59 -7.43 -5.83
CA LEU A 750 -61.97 -6.65 -4.65
C LEU A 750 -61.46 -5.21 -4.73
N VAL A 751 -60.20 -5.01 -5.12
CA VAL A 751 -59.60 -3.67 -5.27
C VAL A 751 -60.32 -2.85 -6.35
N SER A 752 -60.77 -3.48 -7.44
CA SER A 752 -61.47 -2.79 -8.54
C SER A 752 -62.82 -2.16 -8.15
N LYS A 753 -63.40 -2.55 -7.01
CA LYS A 753 -64.61 -1.91 -6.46
C LYS A 753 -64.35 -0.48 -5.93
N PHE A 754 -63.09 -0.14 -5.67
CA PHE A 754 -62.68 1.08 -4.97
C PHE A 754 -61.72 1.89 -5.86
N PRO A 755 -62.20 2.90 -6.62
CA PRO A 755 -61.40 3.59 -7.63
C PRO A 755 -60.11 4.24 -7.11
N HIS A 756 -60.11 4.84 -5.92
CA HIS A 756 -58.91 5.48 -5.37
C HIS A 756 -57.92 4.45 -4.84
N VAL A 757 -58.42 3.39 -4.18
CA VAL A 757 -57.59 2.24 -3.78
C VAL A 757 -56.97 1.57 -5.01
N GLN A 758 -57.73 1.36 -6.08
CA GLN A 758 -57.23 0.77 -7.32
C GLN A 758 -56.11 1.60 -7.93
N LYS A 759 -56.30 2.93 -8.01
CA LYS A 759 -55.26 3.84 -8.52
C LYS A 759 -53.99 3.79 -7.67
N TRP A 760 -54.13 3.82 -6.33
CA TRP A 760 -53.01 3.70 -5.39
C TRP A 760 -52.28 2.36 -5.57
N TRP A 761 -53.02 1.26 -5.64
CA TRP A 761 -52.47 -0.09 -5.78
C TRP A 761 -51.68 -0.28 -7.08
N GLU A 762 -52.25 0.13 -8.22
CA GLU A 762 -51.54 0.09 -9.51
C GLU A 762 -50.33 1.02 -9.53
N GLY A 763 -50.43 2.18 -8.87
CA GLY A 763 -49.30 3.09 -8.69
C GLY A 763 -48.13 2.48 -7.91
N LEU A 764 -48.42 1.68 -6.86
CA LEU A 764 -47.39 0.97 -6.10
C LEU A 764 -46.76 -0.16 -6.92
N LYS A 765 -47.55 -0.93 -7.67
CA LYS A 765 -47.02 -2.01 -8.53
C LYS A 765 -46.20 -1.50 -9.72
N ALA A 766 -46.52 -0.31 -10.22
CA ALA A 766 -45.81 0.30 -11.34
C ALA A 766 -44.39 0.79 -10.98
N ARG A 767 -44.03 0.82 -9.69
CA ARG A 767 -42.72 1.30 -9.23
C ARG A 767 -41.60 0.38 -9.72
N GLU A 768 -40.54 0.97 -10.24
CA GLU A 768 -39.36 0.24 -10.75
C GLU A 768 -38.70 -0.62 -9.65
N SER A 769 -38.67 -0.12 -8.42
CA SER A 769 -38.20 -0.86 -7.24
C SER A 769 -38.94 -2.17 -7.04
N TRP A 770 -40.27 -2.17 -7.19
CA TRP A 770 -41.10 -3.35 -7.05
C TRP A 770 -40.88 -4.32 -8.22
N LYS A 771 -40.89 -3.81 -9.46
CA LYS A 771 -40.60 -4.60 -10.65
C LYS A 771 -39.25 -5.33 -10.53
N LYS A 772 -38.20 -4.65 -10.05
CA LYS A 772 -36.86 -5.21 -9.80
C LYS A 772 -36.86 -6.33 -8.74
N VAL A 773 -37.71 -6.22 -7.71
CA VAL A 773 -37.79 -7.22 -6.63
C VAL A 773 -38.56 -8.48 -7.06
N THR A 774 -39.50 -8.32 -7.98
CA THR A 774 -40.37 -9.38 -8.49
C THR A 774 -39.91 -10.02 -9.80
N ALA A 775 -39.03 -9.37 -10.56
CA ALA A 775 -38.24 -9.99 -11.61
C ALA A 775 -37.32 -11.07 -11.01
#